data_AF-A0A7C1ZK13-F1
#
_entry.id   AF-A0A7C1ZK13-F1
#
_cell.length_a   1.000
_cell.length_b   1.000
_cell.length_c   1.000
_cell.angle_alpha   90.00
_cell.angle_beta   90.00
_cell.angle_gamma   90.00
#
_symmetry.space_group_name_H-M   'P 1'
#
loop_
_entity.id
_entity.type
_entity.pdbx_description
1 polymer ?
#
loop_
_entity_poly.entity_id
_entity_poly.type
_entity_poly.pdbx_seq_one_letter_code
_entity_poly.pdbx_strand_id
1 'polypeptide(L)'
;MQVKIIPSDDSYIVQQDPGKVMGSQDYMQIDEYWNYDALMKFNMRSQIPAGTEIISANIFFYCFSTLDRDREAMVNKCGNNWNQGTVSWSNRPSVGARIGGMGWGVNKWHSLDVTPYMLERHNADGIISFYFTTAVHDRNWSGERFYSKEKGGGYEPYLLIETAEALPLPPTPTPTPTPTPPTPVPPPPNGDGVVRASIDLIAFPWHPSNDEATMRSQYETLISLGLNAFMGGYGNWAIENWNKGKGVEVAIDRVYNIAAEYGIRVYWYTSAHRLPWTNPDTDPPNQTFVGRYKNFPACAGWLYGDEPALNHWPHQQAKDAYNKVKSMDPNHPAFPIWSADLETDHYMLTMHPAWGDLYDLSCTDIYPQARAGANWATELANRSNLTYRYTGKSPYWGFEHWQPRDHIAVIQAWVEGGMPDIVGQYNVLKNGLGGWAGWGDRLIGIGFWHPSHFLFTAGANAENIRNQIKDLARLLGWQERVVEEPEVIITPPVEEPVIPPVVEIPTPEPPTLVQVEPNNSLIAGEIKGTASPLLVPGSPIIYGLLVKVTGSKDIAGQLNLSKNIIGQTLAVYSKEDLRPFQGVQYFEANLSLRGDEKQSRWWISNIQEVKLTIIKNGLPAPEPPVEPVEEPVIPPIEEPGVIITPPVEEPLILAEPEALKERILLLDWLKNNWPWVGVGLVGLSLIITIAKD
;
A
#
# COMPACT_ATOMS: atom_id res chain seq x y z
N MET A 1 19.93 -20.20 15.66
CA MET A 1 21.33 -19.72 15.59
C MET A 1 21.36 -18.22 15.81
N GLN A 2 22.43 -17.67 16.38
CA GLN A 2 22.61 -16.20 16.52
C GLN A 2 23.69 -15.68 15.57
N VAL A 3 23.40 -14.59 14.87
CA VAL A 3 24.30 -13.89 13.96
C VAL A 3 24.47 -12.45 14.43
N LYS A 4 25.71 -12.03 14.68
CA LYS A 4 26.06 -10.65 15.03
C LYS A 4 26.66 -9.94 13.83
N ILE A 5 26.05 -8.83 13.41
CA ILE A 5 26.45 -8.05 12.24
C ILE A 5 26.89 -6.65 12.69
N ILE A 6 28.09 -6.22 12.29
CA ILE A 6 28.59 -4.84 12.50
C ILE A 6 28.10 -3.94 11.35
N PRO A 7 27.82 -2.64 11.58
CA PRO A 7 27.41 -1.73 10.52
C PRO A 7 28.43 -1.70 9.37
N SER A 8 27.92 -1.71 8.14
CA SER A 8 28.73 -1.40 6.95
C SER A 8 29.08 0.08 6.90
N ASP A 9 28.13 0.93 7.30
CA ASP A 9 28.26 2.38 7.32
C ASP A 9 27.57 2.94 8.56
N ASP A 10 28.17 3.95 9.17
CA ASP A 10 27.52 4.79 10.18
C ASP A 10 28.04 6.23 10.09
N SER A 11 27.21 7.17 10.50
CA SER A 11 27.59 8.59 10.55
C SER A 11 26.60 9.32 11.43
N TYR A 12 26.97 10.50 11.88
CA TYR A 12 25.98 11.52 12.22
C TYR A 12 26.05 12.67 11.22
N ILE A 13 25.05 13.52 11.23
CA ILE A 13 24.89 14.66 10.34
C ILE A 13 24.38 15.84 11.14
N VAL A 14 24.74 17.05 10.73
CA VAL A 14 24.45 18.27 11.49
C VAL A 14 23.89 19.35 10.58
N GLN A 15 22.73 19.90 10.92
CA GLN A 15 22.10 20.94 10.10
C GLN A 15 22.95 22.19 9.97
N GLN A 16 23.67 22.54 11.02
CA GLN A 16 24.43 23.78 11.09
C GLN A 16 25.71 23.77 10.25
N ASP A 17 26.19 22.59 9.88
CA ASP A 17 27.29 22.44 8.94
C ASP A 17 26.88 21.45 7.85
N PRO A 18 25.98 21.88 6.94
CA PRO A 18 25.19 20.93 6.19
C PRO A 18 25.98 20.19 5.11
N GLY A 19 27.20 20.64 4.79
CA GLY A 19 28.11 19.97 3.86
C GLY A 19 29.15 19.08 4.53
N LYS A 20 29.26 19.10 5.87
CA LYS A 20 30.28 18.35 6.59
C LYS A 20 29.92 16.87 6.73
N VAL A 21 30.91 16.03 6.44
CA VAL A 21 30.86 14.57 6.59
C VAL A 21 31.45 14.21 7.95
N MET A 22 30.70 13.45 8.76
CA MET A 22 31.12 13.05 10.11
C MET A 22 31.41 11.54 10.25
N GLY A 23 31.41 10.81 9.14
CA GLY A 23 31.56 9.36 9.15
C GLY A 23 32.86 8.83 9.78
N SER A 24 33.89 9.64 10.00
CA SER A 24 35.15 9.17 10.60
C SER A 24 35.24 9.33 12.12
N GLN A 25 34.19 9.85 12.76
CA GLN A 25 34.17 10.04 14.22
C GLN A 25 33.98 8.70 14.93
N ASP A 26 34.54 8.54 16.13
CA ASP A 26 34.36 7.35 16.97
C ASP A 26 33.04 7.34 17.76
N TYR A 27 32.16 8.29 17.45
CA TYR A 27 30.84 8.42 18.02
C TYR A 27 29.84 8.94 16.98
N MET A 28 28.57 8.60 17.20
CA MET A 28 27.42 9.26 16.61
C MET A 28 26.75 10.14 17.65
N GLN A 29 26.11 11.21 17.19
CA GLN A 29 25.35 12.11 18.05
C GLN A 29 23.95 12.30 17.48
N ILE A 30 22.97 12.30 18.37
CA ILE A 30 21.65 12.88 18.10
C ILE A 30 21.41 14.00 19.10
N ASP A 31 20.79 15.07 18.66
CA ASP A 31 20.53 16.26 19.47
C ASP A 31 19.61 17.17 18.68
N GLU A 32 18.66 17.74 19.37
CA GLU A 32 17.67 18.61 18.76
C GLU A 32 18.21 20.04 18.54
N TYR A 33 18.99 20.59 19.48
CA TYR A 33 19.32 22.03 19.46
C TYR A 33 20.08 22.43 18.19
N TRP A 34 21.01 21.57 17.76
CA TRP A 34 21.78 21.76 16.53
C TRP A 34 21.29 20.87 15.38
N ASN A 35 20.21 20.12 15.59
CA ASN A 35 19.67 19.09 14.70
C ASN A 35 20.79 18.13 14.24
N TYR A 36 21.36 17.43 15.21
CA TYR A 36 22.18 16.27 14.97
C TYR A 36 21.27 15.05 14.81
N ASP A 37 21.45 14.34 13.71
CA ASP A 37 20.82 13.04 13.47
C ASP A 37 21.90 11.99 13.23
N ALA A 38 21.60 10.73 13.52
CA ALA A 38 22.51 9.62 13.26
C ALA A 38 21.94 8.64 12.24
N LEU A 39 22.84 8.00 11.50
CA LEU A 39 22.56 7.05 10.43
C LEU A 39 23.39 5.79 10.66
N MET A 40 22.78 4.64 10.45
CA MET A 40 23.46 3.35 10.56
C MET A 40 22.95 2.40 9.48
N LYS A 41 23.85 1.67 8.83
CA LYS A 41 23.51 0.72 7.76
C LYS A 41 24.18 -0.62 8.01
N PHE A 42 23.47 -1.69 7.70
CA PHE A 42 23.98 -3.06 7.75
C PHE A 42 23.80 -3.74 6.39
N ASN A 43 24.81 -4.50 5.98
CA ASN A 43 24.75 -5.38 4.83
C ASN A 43 24.70 -6.84 5.30
N MET A 44 23.57 -7.50 5.02
CA MET A 44 23.20 -8.80 5.58
C MET A 44 23.29 -9.91 4.53
N ARG A 45 23.46 -9.56 3.26
CA ARG A 45 23.32 -10.45 2.10
C ARG A 45 24.28 -11.63 2.11
N SER A 46 25.50 -11.43 2.63
CA SER A 46 26.51 -12.48 2.76
C SER A 46 26.51 -13.17 4.12
N GLN A 47 25.73 -12.66 5.09
CA GLN A 47 25.77 -13.10 6.49
C GLN A 47 24.54 -13.92 6.88
N ILE A 48 23.44 -13.78 6.12
CA ILE A 48 22.20 -14.51 6.33
C ILE A 48 21.79 -15.11 4.97
N PRO A 49 21.87 -16.44 4.82
CA PRO A 49 21.45 -17.09 3.58
C PRO A 49 19.98 -16.79 3.24
N ALA A 50 19.67 -16.67 1.94
CA ALA A 50 18.29 -16.55 1.49
C ALA A 50 17.45 -17.75 1.95
N GLY A 51 16.20 -17.51 2.33
CA GLY A 51 15.31 -18.54 2.86
C GLY A 51 15.54 -18.89 4.33
N THR A 52 16.47 -18.21 5.02
CA THR A 52 16.64 -18.37 6.46
C THR A 52 15.43 -17.78 7.19
N GLU A 53 14.79 -18.57 8.04
CA GLU A 53 13.73 -18.08 8.93
C GLU A 53 14.34 -17.21 10.03
N ILE A 54 14.03 -15.91 10.00
CA ILE A 54 14.43 -14.94 11.04
C ILE A 54 13.37 -14.99 12.15
N ILE A 55 13.81 -15.35 13.35
CA ILE A 55 12.98 -15.40 14.57
C ILE A 55 12.92 -14.02 15.22
N SER A 56 14.07 -13.37 15.39
CA SER A 56 14.16 -12.05 15.99
C SER A 56 15.35 -11.25 15.45
N ALA A 57 15.25 -9.93 15.47
CA ALA A 57 16.34 -9.03 15.15
C ALA A 57 16.31 -7.81 16.07
N ASN A 58 17.43 -7.56 16.74
CA ASN A 58 17.58 -6.46 17.68
C ASN A 58 18.82 -5.64 17.33
N ILE A 59 18.66 -4.33 17.19
CA ILE A 59 19.80 -3.41 17.05
C ILE A 59 20.31 -3.04 18.44
N PHE A 60 21.62 -3.07 18.62
CA PHE A 60 22.32 -2.76 19.86
C PHE A 60 23.30 -1.62 19.66
N PHE A 61 23.35 -0.70 20.62
CA PHE A 61 24.32 0.38 20.64
C PHE A 61 24.60 0.85 22.05
N TYR A 62 25.82 1.38 22.26
CA TYR A 62 26.29 1.78 23.57
C TYR A 62 26.25 3.30 23.72
N CYS A 63 25.38 3.78 24.60
CA CYS A 63 25.31 5.20 24.94
C CYS A 63 26.34 5.52 26.02
N PHE A 64 27.30 6.40 25.71
CA PHE A 64 28.34 6.81 26.67
C PHE A 64 28.16 8.23 27.20
N SER A 65 27.24 9.00 26.62
CA SER A 65 26.91 10.35 27.08
C SER A 65 25.46 10.69 26.78
N THR A 66 24.72 11.14 27.78
CA THR A 66 23.46 11.88 27.63
C THR A 66 23.40 12.94 28.72
N LEU A 67 22.82 14.10 28.40
CA LEU A 67 22.57 15.18 29.34
C LEU A 67 21.14 15.14 29.90
N ASP A 68 20.25 14.33 29.31
CA ASP A 68 18.86 14.21 29.72
C ASP A 68 18.44 12.73 29.75
N ARG A 69 17.92 12.28 30.89
CA ARG A 69 17.55 10.88 31.13
C ARG A 69 16.10 10.58 30.75
N ASP A 70 15.30 11.61 30.48
CA ASP A 70 13.86 11.47 30.24
C ASP A 70 13.49 11.58 28.74
N ARG A 71 14.50 11.66 27.86
CA ARG A 71 14.30 11.69 26.40
C ARG A 71 14.27 10.30 25.77
N GLU A 72 13.65 10.24 24.60
CA GLU A 72 13.52 9.04 23.78
C GLU A 72 14.27 9.21 22.46
N ALA A 73 15.15 8.26 22.11
CA ALA A 73 15.62 8.10 20.73
C ALA A 73 14.48 7.59 19.87
N MET A 74 14.19 8.24 18.76
CA MET A 74 13.36 7.66 17.73
C MET A 74 14.24 6.97 16.70
N VAL A 75 13.94 5.71 16.41
CA VAL A 75 14.59 4.96 15.34
C VAL A 75 13.60 4.84 14.20
N ASN A 76 13.99 5.32 13.02
CA ASN A 76 13.14 5.43 11.84
C ASN A 76 13.77 4.66 10.67
N LYS A 77 12.93 4.27 9.70
CA LYS A 77 13.39 3.74 8.41
C LYS A 77 14.07 4.86 7.61
N CYS A 78 15.00 4.51 6.71
CA CYS A 78 15.46 5.44 5.68
C CYS A 78 15.95 4.70 4.43
N GLY A 79 16.23 5.44 3.35
CA GLY A 79 16.74 4.87 2.11
C GLY A 79 18.18 4.37 2.25
N ASN A 80 18.56 3.38 1.43
CA ASN A 80 19.89 2.77 1.44
C ASN A 80 20.95 3.52 0.59
N ASN A 81 20.54 4.57 -0.13
CA ASN A 81 21.35 5.30 -1.11
C ASN A 81 22.20 6.41 -0.46
N TRP A 82 22.95 6.08 0.58
CA TRP A 82 23.92 6.99 1.21
C TRP A 82 25.23 6.23 1.48
N ASN A 83 26.35 6.91 1.67
CA ASN A 83 27.60 6.26 2.08
C ASN A 83 28.24 7.08 3.19
N GLN A 84 28.89 6.40 4.14
CA GLN A 84 29.50 7.07 5.30
C GLN A 84 30.51 8.16 4.92
N GLY A 85 31.28 7.95 3.85
CA GLY A 85 32.30 8.91 3.39
C GLY A 85 31.75 10.14 2.66
N THR A 86 30.46 10.18 2.34
CA THR A 86 29.85 11.27 1.57
C THR A 86 28.57 11.83 2.18
N VAL A 87 27.98 11.15 3.16
CA VAL A 87 26.73 11.60 3.77
C VAL A 87 26.99 12.82 4.65
N SER A 88 26.12 13.80 4.47
CA SER A 88 26.09 15.09 5.15
C SER A 88 24.63 15.47 5.33
N TRP A 89 24.33 16.56 6.03
CA TRP A 89 22.95 17.02 6.13
C TRP A 89 22.33 17.33 4.76
N SER A 90 23.11 17.87 3.82
CA SER A 90 22.63 18.33 2.50
C SER A 90 22.18 17.19 1.58
N ASN A 91 22.71 15.98 1.76
CA ASN A 91 22.44 14.82 0.91
C ASN A 91 21.98 13.59 1.71
N ARG A 92 21.53 13.80 2.95
CA ARG A 92 21.02 12.73 3.81
C ARG A 92 19.79 12.06 3.20
N PRO A 93 19.57 10.75 3.46
CA PRO A 93 18.32 10.11 3.09
C PRO A 93 17.15 10.75 3.85
N SER A 94 15.95 10.73 3.26
CA SER A 94 14.74 11.18 3.95
C SER A 94 14.44 10.29 5.16
N VAL A 95 13.93 10.90 6.23
CA VAL A 95 13.40 10.18 7.40
C VAL A 95 12.10 9.49 7.00
N GLY A 96 12.06 8.17 7.15
CA GLY A 96 10.89 7.34 6.88
C GLY A 96 10.02 7.10 8.11
N ALA A 97 9.19 6.06 8.05
CA ALA A 97 8.31 5.69 9.15
C ALA A 97 9.11 5.31 10.41
N ARG A 98 8.55 5.66 11.58
CA ARG A 98 9.10 5.28 12.89
C ARG A 98 8.99 3.77 13.09
N ILE A 99 10.07 3.15 13.53
CA ILE A 99 10.14 1.72 13.91
C ILE A 99 9.81 1.59 15.40
N GLY A 100 10.42 2.44 16.22
CA GLY A 100 10.20 2.45 17.66
C GLY A 100 10.93 3.61 18.31
N GLY A 101 11.00 3.57 19.64
CA GLY A 101 11.92 4.42 20.37
C GLY A 101 12.33 3.81 21.69
N MET A 102 13.30 4.45 22.32
CA MET A 102 13.94 3.91 23.52
C MET A 102 14.48 5.02 24.41
N GLY A 103 14.25 4.86 25.71
CA GLY A 103 14.70 5.80 26.74
C GLY A 103 16.18 5.69 27.06
N TRP A 104 16.77 6.78 27.51
CA TRP A 104 18.22 6.88 27.66
C TRP A 104 18.79 6.34 28.97
N GLY A 105 20.10 6.09 28.92
CA GLY A 105 20.94 5.98 30.09
C GLY A 105 22.39 5.92 29.67
N VAL A 106 23.22 6.56 30.48
CA VAL A 106 24.66 6.71 30.25
C VAL A 106 25.38 5.42 30.62
N ASN A 107 26.43 5.10 29.86
CA ASN A 107 27.32 3.95 30.06
C ASN A 107 26.58 2.61 30.10
N LYS A 108 25.63 2.42 29.19
CA LYS A 108 24.91 1.15 29.05
C LYS A 108 24.57 0.85 27.60
N TRP A 109 24.42 -0.44 27.33
CA TRP A 109 23.83 -0.94 26.10
C TRP A 109 22.34 -0.65 26.07
N HIS A 110 21.87 -0.30 24.88
CA HIS A 110 20.46 -0.20 24.57
C HIS A 110 20.14 -1.13 23.41
N SER A 111 18.88 -1.58 23.35
CA SER A 111 18.40 -2.44 22.28
C SER A 111 17.00 -2.04 21.84
N LEU A 112 16.74 -2.21 20.55
CA LEU A 112 15.40 -2.07 19.97
C LEU A 112 15.10 -3.27 19.08
N ASP A 113 13.89 -3.83 19.24
CA ASP A 113 13.38 -4.85 18.33
C ASP A 113 13.07 -4.23 16.97
N VAL A 114 13.75 -4.73 15.95
CA VAL A 114 13.64 -4.30 14.56
C VAL A 114 13.17 -5.46 13.66
N THR A 115 12.68 -6.55 14.24
CA THR A 115 12.28 -7.78 13.53
C THR A 115 11.35 -7.50 12.34
N PRO A 116 10.28 -6.70 12.46
CA PRO A 116 9.40 -6.43 11.32
C PRO A 116 10.11 -5.73 10.17
N TYR A 117 10.99 -4.76 10.48
CA TYR A 117 11.74 -4.03 9.46
C TYR A 117 12.88 -4.89 8.87
N MET A 118 13.49 -5.74 9.70
CA MET A 118 14.47 -6.73 9.27
C MET A 118 13.88 -7.69 8.23
N LEU A 119 12.70 -8.26 8.50
CA LEU A 119 12.01 -9.17 7.57
C LEU A 119 11.70 -8.48 6.24
N GLU A 120 11.22 -7.24 6.29
CA GLU A 120 10.97 -6.41 5.10
C GLU A 120 12.25 -6.23 4.25
N ARG A 121 13.39 -5.92 4.89
CA ARG A 121 14.64 -5.63 4.18
C ARG A 121 15.43 -6.87 3.76
N HIS A 122 15.39 -7.94 4.54
CA HIS A 122 16.07 -9.20 4.22
C HIS A 122 15.54 -9.80 2.92
N ASN A 123 14.21 -9.78 2.74
CA ASN A 123 13.55 -10.27 1.54
C ASN A 123 13.68 -9.34 0.33
N ALA A 124 14.19 -8.12 0.52
CA ALA A 124 14.40 -7.14 -0.54
C ALA A 124 15.86 -7.18 -1.06
N ASP A 125 16.69 -6.23 -0.62
CA ASP A 125 18.07 -6.09 -1.09
C ASP A 125 19.12 -6.63 -0.10
N GLY A 126 18.69 -7.08 1.08
CA GLY A 126 19.58 -7.50 2.17
C GLY A 126 20.36 -6.34 2.78
N ILE A 127 19.92 -5.09 2.58
CA ILE A 127 20.49 -3.88 3.17
C ILE A 127 19.42 -3.18 4.00
N ILE A 128 19.78 -2.86 5.24
CA ILE A 128 18.90 -2.15 6.18
C ILE A 128 19.60 -0.89 6.67
N SER A 129 18.91 0.25 6.61
CA SER A 129 19.39 1.54 7.12
C SER A 129 18.44 2.09 8.17
N PHE A 130 19.00 2.63 9.25
CA PHE A 130 18.31 3.25 10.36
C PHE A 130 18.64 4.73 10.43
N TYR A 131 17.63 5.53 10.75
CA TYR A 131 17.74 6.97 10.95
C TYR A 131 17.31 7.31 12.38
N PHE A 132 18.24 7.81 13.18
CA PHE A 132 18.03 8.13 14.58
C PHE A 132 17.78 9.63 14.76
N THR A 133 16.70 9.96 15.46
CA THR A 133 16.30 11.33 15.80
C THR A 133 15.87 11.42 17.27
N THR A 134 15.53 12.61 17.77
CA THR A 134 15.00 12.83 19.13
C THR A 134 13.48 13.09 19.08
N ALA A 135 12.73 12.62 20.07
CA ALA A 135 11.26 12.71 20.10
C ALA A 135 10.66 14.08 20.47
N VAL A 136 11.44 14.95 21.13
CA VAL A 136 10.93 16.18 21.74
C VAL A 136 11.73 17.37 21.26
N HIS A 137 11.00 18.46 20.97
CA HIS A 137 11.54 19.76 20.66
C HIS A 137 11.63 20.66 21.94
N ASP A 138 12.61 20.45 22.80
CA ASP A 138 12.95 21.37 23.91
C ASP A 138 14.39 21.93 23.79
N ARG A 139 14.48 23.27 23.75
CA ARG A 139 15.67 24.11 23.46
C ARG A 139 16.87 23.96 24.41
N ASN A 140 16.96 22.90 25.20
CA ASN A 140 18.08 22.65 26.09
C ASN A 140 19.24 21.99 25.34
N TRP A 141 20.46 22.36 25.73
CA TRP A 141 21.71 21.85 25.17
C TRP A 141 21.96 20.43 25.64
N SER A 142 21.30 19.44 25.04
CA SER A 142 21.47 18.03 25.40
C SER A 142 21.47 17.14 24.18
N GLY A 143 22.68 16.69 23.82
CA GLY A 143 22.88 15.67 22.81
C GLY A 143 23.25 14.32 23.41
N GLU A 144 22.65 13.27 22.90
CA GLU A 144 22.97 11.90 23.21
C GLU A 144 24.04 11.38 22.24
N ARG A 145 25.06 10.72 22.80
CA ARG A 145 26.16 10.15 22.04
C ARG A 145 26.27 8.66 22.23
N PHE A 146 26.45 7.97 21.11
CA PHE A 146 26.68 6.54 21.02
C PHE A 146 28.00 6.29 20.35
N TYR A 147 28.66 5.18 20.68
CA TYR A 147 29.83 4.79 19.92
C TYR A 147 29.45 4.41 18.49
N SER A 148 30.31 4.79 17.55
CA SER A 148 30.26 4.32 16.17
C SER A 148 31.11 3.05 16.03
N LYS A 149 31.15 2.48 14.83
CA LYS A 149 32.01 1.32 14.52
C LYS A 149 33.50 1.67 14.58
N GLU A 150 33.89 2.93 14.42
CA GLU A 150 35.27 3.40 14.53
C GLU A 150 35.79 3.33 15.97
N LYS A 151 34.90 3.23 16.96
CA LYS A 151 35.29 3.23 18.38
C LYS A 151 36.23 2.09 18.74
N GLY A 152 36.02 0.92 18.14
CA GLY A 152 36.75 -0.29 18.49
C GLY A 152 36.44 -0.80 19.92
N GLY A 153 37.07 -1.91 20.29
CA GLY A 153 37.16 -2.35 21.69
C GLY A 153 35.89 -2.97 22.26
N GLY A 154 34.97 -3.46 21.42
CA GLY A 154 33.79 -4.20 21.84
C GLY A 154 32.58 -3.32 22.20
N TYR A 155 32.66 -2.02 21.95
CA TYR A 155 31.56 -1.06 22.14
C TYR A 155 30.90 -0.62 20.83
N GLU A 156 31.33 -1.21 19.70
CA GLU A 156 30.78 -0.92 18.39
C GLU A 156 29.30 -1.35 18.35
N PRO A 157 28.41 -0.55 17.73
CA PRO A 157 27.02 -0.95 17.53
C PRO A 157 26.94 -2.22 16.67
N TYR A 158 25.86 -2.98 16.83
CA TYR A 158 25.65 -4.21 16.08
C TYR A 158 24.17 -4.58 15.95
N LEU A 159 23.86 -5.38 14.93
CA LEU A 159 22.57 -6.03 14.76
C LEU A 159 22.71 -7.49 15.18
N LEU A 160 21.93 -7.93 16.15
CA LEU A 160 21.88 -9.32 16.59
C LEU A 160 20.61 -9.97 16.05
N ILE A 161 20.79 -11.08 15.34
CA ILE A 161 19.71 -11.77 14.63
C ILE A 161 19.66 -13.20 15.12
N GLU A 162 18.47 -13.63 15.50
CA GLU A 162 18.18 -15.02 15.81
C GLU A 162 17.45 -15.66 14.64
N THR A 163 17.93 -16.81 14.21
CA THR A 163 17.35 -17.58 13.11
C THR A 163 16.94 -18.96 13.59
N ALA A 164 15.97 -19.57 12.93
CA ALA A 164 15.69 -20.98 13.12
C ALA A 164 16.94 -21.80 12.81
N GLU A 165 17.13 -22.89 13.55
CA GLU A 165 18.15 -23.87 13.20
C GLU A 165 17.69 -24.58 11.94
N ALA A 166 18.51 -24.55 10.88
CA ALA A 166 18.19 -25.30 9.67
C ALA A 166 18.11 -26.78 10.06
N LEU A 167 16.92 -27.38 9.94
CA LEU A 167 16.79 -28.81 10.13
C LEU A 167 17.76 -29.51 9.18
N PRO A 168 18.50 -30.54 9.64
CA PRO A 168 19.38 -31.28 8.75
C PRO A 168 18.53 -31.79 7.59
N LEU A 169 18.90 -31.37 6.36
CA LEU A 169 18.26 -31.87 5.17
C LEU A 169 18.27 -33.41 5.24
N PRO A 170 17.14 -34.09 5.00
CA PRO A 170 17.12 -35.54 5.00
C PRO A 170 18.21 -36.06 4.06
N PRO A 171 18.91 -37.16 4.42
CA PRO A 171 20.02 -37.65 3.63
C PRO A 171 19.57 -37.84 2.19
N THR A 172 20.23 -37.14 1.26
CA THR A 172 19.96 -37.26 -0.17
C THR A 172 19.98 -38.75 -0.52
N PRO A 173 18.89 -39.31 -1.08
CA PRO A 173 18.87 -40.72 -1.44
C PRO A 173 20.06 -41.00 -2.37
N THR A 174 20.86 -42.01 -2.02
CA THR A 174 22.02 -42.41 -2.83
C THR A 174 21.50 -42.77 -4.22
N PRO A 175 22.03 -42.17 -5.31
CA PRO A 175 21.51 -42.42 -6.64
C PRO A 175 21.69 -43.90 -6.99
N THR A 176 20.57 -44.61 -7.14
CA THR A 176 20.54 -45.93 -7.77
C THR A 176 21.07 -45.79 -9.20
N PRO A 177 21.99 -46.64 -9.68
CA PRO A 177 22.53 -46.53 -11.03
C PRO A 177 21.43 -46.66 -12.09
N THR A 178 21.13 -45.55 -12.75
CA THR A 178 20.16 -45.47 -13.86
C THR A 178 20.75 -46.16 -15.10
N PRO A 179 20.03 -47.10 -15.75
CA PRO A 179 20.46 -47.67 -17.02
C PRO A 179 20.52 -46.60 -18.12
N THR A 180 21.51 -46.74 -18.99
CA THR A 180 21.83 -45.83 -20.10
C THR A 180 20.60 -45.53 -20.99
N PRO A 181 20.23 -44.26 -21.21
CA PRO A 181 19.10 -43.90 -22.07
C PRO A 181 19.43 -44.07 -23.57
N PRO A 182 18.45 -44.42 -24.42
CA PRO A 182 18.58 -44.30 -25.86
C PRO A 182 18.64 -42.83 -26.31
N THR A 183 19.28 -42.65 -27.48
CA THR A 183 19.54 -41.41 -28.22
C THR A 183 18.44 -40.33 -28.11
N PRO A 184 18.81 -39.05 -27.93
CA PRO A 184 17.85 -37.99 -27.64
C PRO A 184 16.90 -37.71 -28.81
N VAL A 185 15.60 -37.84 -28.53
CA VAL A 185 14.51 -37.20 -29.27
C VAL A 185 14.44 -35.73 -28.80
N PRO A 186 14.21 -34.75 -29.69
CA PRO A 186 14.15 -33.34 -29.32
C PRO A 186 13.11 -33.09 -28.19
N PRO A 187 13.42 -32.20 -27.24
CA PRO A 187 12.60 -32.02 -26.06
C PRO A 187 11.23 -31.40 -26.43
N PRO A 188 10.12 -31.92 -25.86
CA PRO A 188 8.85 -31.23 -25.92
C PRO A 188 8.89 -29.95 -25.06
N PRO A 189 8.04 -28.95 -25.34
CA PRO A 189 8.05 -27.67 -24.64
C PRO A 189 7.74 -27.87 -23.15
N ASN A 190 8.47 -27.15 -22.29
CA ASN A 190 8.37 -27.17 -20.84
C ASN A 190 6.91 -27.11 -20.35
N GLY A 191 6.46 -28.20 -19.75
CA GLY A 191 5.27 -28.26 -18.90
C GLY A 191 5.65 -27.92 -17.46
N ASP A 192 5.75 -26.64 -17.15
CA ASP A 192 5.73 -26.18 -15.76
C ASP A 192 4.31 -26.41 -15.25
N GLY A 193 4.14 -27.37 -14.33
CA GLY A 193 2.87 -27.86 -13.80
C GLY A 193 2.01 -26.86 -13.01
N VAL A 194 2.12 -25.57 -13.31
CA VAL A 194 1.16 -24.54 -12.91
C VAL A 194 -0.04 -24.65 -13.84
N VAL A 195 -1.18 -25.11 -13.32
CA VAL A 195 -2.46 -24.88 -14.00
C VAL A 195 -2.72 -23.38 -13.91
N ARG A 196 -2.22 -22.64 -14.90
CA ARG A 196 -2.51 -21.21 -15.05
C ARG A 196 -4.02 -21.10 -15.23
N ALA A 197 -4.63 -20.06 -14.65
CA ALA A 197 -6.00 -19.70 -14.99
C ALA A 197 -6.14 -19.71 -16.53
N SER A 198 -7.22 -20.30 -17.04
CA SER A 198 -7.51 -20.30 -18.47
C SER A 198 -7.78 -18.89 -19.01
N ILE A 199 -7.90 -17.92 -18.10
CA ILE A 199 -8.12 -16.51 -18.37
C ILE A 199 -6.93 -15.69 -17.84
N ASP A 200 -6.66 -14.55 -18.48
CA ASP A 200 -5.74 -13.56 -17.97
C ASP A 200 -6.32 -12.80 -16.79
N LEU A 201 -5.66 -12.83 -15.65
CA LEU A 201 -5.91 -11.86 -14.59
C LEU A 201 -4.88 -10.73 -14.76
N ILE A 202 -5.38 -9.56 -15.13
CA ILE A 202 -4.61 -8.43 -15.67
C ILE A 202 -4.54 -7.30 -14.62
N ALA A 203 -3.37 -6.74 -14.35
CA ALA A 203 -3.25 -5.44 -13.67
C ALA A 203 -3.29 -4.27 -14.68
N PHE A 204 -4.07 -3.21 -14.46
CA PHE A 204 -4.26 -2.11 -15.43
C PHE A 204 -4.45 -0.69 -14.82
N PRO A 205 -3.95 0.39 -15.46
CA PRO A 205 -2.67 0.43 -16.13
C PRO A 205 -1.60 0.26 -15.07
N TRP A 206 -0.63 -0.59 -15.36
CA TRP A 206 0.48 -0.76 -14.46
C TRP A 206 1.75 -0.13 -15.03
N HIS A 207 2.35 0.75 -14.23
CA HIS A 207 3.62 1.40 -14.53
C HIS A 207 4.71 0.72 -13.69
N PRO A 208 5.43 -0.25 -14.25
CA PRO A 208 6.59 -0.82 -13.56
C PRO A 208 7.59 0.30 -13.22
N SER A 209 8.24 0.16 -12.05
CA SER A 209 9.34 1.03 -11.69
C SER A 209 10.45 0.98 -12.75
N ASN A 210 11.16 2.08 -12.96
CA ASN A 210 12.37 2.07 -13.79
C ASN A 210 13.54 1.32 -13.10
N ASP A 211 13.44 1.09 -11.80
CA ASP A 211 14.38 0.27 -11.02
C ASP A 211 14.03 -1.22 -11.15
N GLU A 212 15.03 -2.02 -11.52
CA GLU A 212 14.87 -3.45 -11.78
C GLU A 212 14.41 -4.24 -10.54
N ALA A 213 15.02 -3.99 -9.39
CA ALA A 213 14.69 -4.71 -8.17
C ALA A 213 13.24 -4.43 -7.75
N THR A 214 12.82 -3.17 -7.86
CA THR A 214 11.43 -2.78 -7.63
C THR A 214 10.49 -3.45 -8.62
N MET A 215 10.83 -3.49 -9.91
CA MET A 215 10.00 -4.14 -10.93
C MET A 215 9.82 -5.64 -10.67
N ARG A 216 10.90 -6.33 -10.28
CA ARG A 216 10.86 -7.76 -9.88
C ARG A 216 9.94 -7.98 -8.69
N SER A 217 10.10 -7.18 -7.63
CA SER A 217 9.24 -7.24 -6.44
C SER A 217 7.76 -6.99 -6.76
N GLN A 218 7.48 -6.06 -7.68
CA GLN A 218 6.12 -5.82 -8.13
C GLN A 218 5.55 -7.03 -8.92
N TYR A 219 6.35 -7.71 -9.75
CA TYR A 219 5.91 -8.93 -10.44
C TYR A 219 5.71 -10.12 -9.51
N GLU A 220 6.58 -10.30 -8.52
CA GLU A 220 6.36 -11.27 -7.43
C GLU A 220 5.04 -10.97 -6.72
N THR A 221 4.72 -9.68 -6.50
CA THR A 221 3.44 -9.27 -5.92
C THR A 221 2.27 -9.65 -6.82
N LEU A 222 2.34 -9.38 -8.13
CA LEU A 222 1.30 -9.78 -9.10
C LEU A 222 1.06 -11.30 -9.04
N ILE A 223 2.13 -12.10 -9.09
CA ILE A 223 2.04 -13.56 -9.01
C ILE A 223 1.46 -14.01 -7.67
N SER A 224 1.85 -13.37 -6.57
CA SER A 224 1.32 -13.70 -5.24
C SER A 224 -0.18 -13.42 -5.11
N LEU A 225 -0.72 -12.51 -5.94
CA LEU A 225 -2.14 -12.22 -6.06
C LEU A 225 -2.85 -13.16 -7.04
N GLY A 226 -2.12 -14.03 -7.74
CA GLY A 226 -2.65 -14.92 -8.79
C GLY A 226 -2.75 -14.26 -10.16
N LEU A 227 -2.21 -13.05 -10.33
CA LEU A 227 -2.21 -12.35 -11.61
C LEU A 227 -1.12 -12.93 -12.53
N ASN A 228 -1.49 -13.27 -13.76
CA ASN A 228 -0.61 -13.87 -14.77
C ASN A 228 -0.38 -12.96 -15.98
N ALA A 229 -0.97 -11.78 -15.97
CA ALA A 229 -0.84 -10.77 -17.01
C ALA A 229 -0.84 -9.36 -16.41
N PHE A 230 -0.33 -8.41 -17.17
CA PHE A 230 -0.64 -7.00 -16.94
C PHE A 230 -0.80 -6.27 -18.26
N MET A 231 -1.48 -5.14 -18.16
CA MET A 231 -1.66 -4.22 -19.25
C MET A 231 -0.86 -2.96 -18.95
N GLY A 232 0.29 -2.87 -19.64
CA GLY A 232 1.23 -1.78 -19.53
C GLY A 232 0.77 -0.61 -20.39
N GLY A 233 0.91 0.58 -19.85
CA GLY A 233 0.86 1.79 -20.66
C GLY A 233 1.70 2.81 -19.95
N TYR A 234 2.86 3.17 -20.47
CA TYR A 234 3.47 4.40 -19.98
C TYR A 234 2.66 5.55 -20.58
N GLY A 235 2.20 6.47 -19.73
CA GLY A 235 1.47 7.64 -20.17
C GLY A 235 2.29 8.50 -21.13
N ASN A 236 1.72 9.65 -21.50
CA ASN A 236 2.31 10.64 -22.42
C ASN A 236 3.83 10.88 -22.23
N TRP A 237 4.33 10.75 -21.01
CA TRP A 237 5.74 10.88 -20.64
C TRP A 237 6.71 9.92 -21.35
N ALA A 238 6.45 8.61 -21.42
CA ALA A 238 7.41 7.70 -22.06
C ALA A 238 7.43 7.88 -23.58
N ILE A 239 6.27 8.20 -24.16
CA ILE A 239 6.12 8.56 -25.57
C ILE A 239 6.99 9.80 -25.89
N GLU A 240 6.85 10.85 -25.08
CA GLU A 240 7.61 12.09 -25.27
C GLU A 240 9.11 11.89 -25.08
N ASN A 241 9.54 10.97 -24.23
CA ASN A 241 10.95 10.71 -23.96
C ASN A 241 11.58 9.71 -24.95
N TRP A 242 10.79 8.77 -25.50
CA TRP A 242 11.23 7.88 -26.57
C TRP A 242 11.62 8.67 -27.82
N ASN A 243 10.73 9.58 -28.25
CA ASN A 243 10.98 10.46 -29.41
C ASN A 243 12.17 11.42 -29.19
N LYS A 244 12.60 11.59 -27.94
CA LYS A 244 13.78 12.40 -27.57
C LYS A 244 15.04 11.54 -27.39
N GLY A 245 15.00 10.24 -27.70
CA GLY A 245 16.14 9.32 -27.58
C GLY A 245 16.65 9.13 -26.15
N LYS A 246 15.77 9.24 -25.14
CA LYS A 246 16.16 9.25 -23.72
C LYS A 246 16.28 7.86 -23.09
N GLY A 247 16.46 6.80 -23.87
CA GLY A 247 16.66 5.44 -23.32
C GLY A 247 15.41 4.80 -22.76
N VAL A 248 14.22 5.19 -23.20
CA VAL A 248 12.95 4.59 -22.76
C VAL A 248 12.88 3.12 -23.19
N GLU A 249 13.50 2.78 -24.31
CA GLU A 249 13.70 1.41 -24.80
C GLU A 249 14.38 0.51 -23.78
N VAL A 250 15.33 1.02 -23.01
CA VAL A 250 16.02 0.23 -21.98
C VAL A 250 15.07 -0.14 -20.85
N ALA A 251 14.19 0.79 -20.45
CA ALA A 251 13.19 0.52 -19.43
C ALA A 251 12.16 -0.49 -19.94
N ILE A 252 11.67 -0.35 -21.17
CA ILE A 252 10.64 -1.24 -21.72
C ILE A 252 11.22 -2.64 -22.04
N ASP A 253 12.44 -2.72 -22.56
CA ASP A 253 13.15 -4.01 -22.74
C ASP A 253 13.25 -4.74 -21.40
N ARG A 254 13.58 -4.03 -20.32
CA ARG A 254 13.61 -4.58 -18.96
C ARG A 254 12.23 -5.10 -18.53
N VAL A 255 11.16 -4.35 -18.82
CA VAL A 255 9.78 -4.78 -18.53
C VAL A 255 9.45 -6.11 -19.21
N TYR A 256 9.68 -6.24 -20.52
CA TYR A 256 9.39 -7.48 -21.23
C TYR A 256 10.29 -8.65 -20.82
N ASN A 257 11.59 -8.39 -20.58
CA ASN A 257 12.53 -9.44 -20.17
C ASN A 257 12.15 -10.01 -18.80
N ILE A 258 11.91 -9.14 -17.82
CA ILE A 258 11.54 -9.58 -16.48
C ILE A 258 10.14 -10.22 -16.52
N ALA A 259 9.17 -9.68 -17.26
CA ALA A 259 7.87 -10.33 -17.43
C ALA A 259 8.02 -11.77 -17.98
N ALA A 260 8.91 -11.98 -18.95
CA ALA A 260 9.19 -13.30 -19.51
C ALA A 260 9.79 -14.25 -18.46
N GLU A 261 10.73 -13.77 -17.63
CA GLU A 261 11.32 -14.54 -16.54
C GLU A 261 10.27 -15.02 -15.52
N TYR A 262 9.27 -14.19 -15.24
CA TYR A 262 8.17 -14.51 -14.32
C TYR A 262 6.99 -15.22 -15.01
N GLY A 263 7.06 -15.44 -16.32
CA GLY A 263 5.98 -16.03 -17.10
C GLY A 263 4.70 -15.18 -17.16
N ILE A 264 4.83 -13.87 -16.95
CA ILE A 264 3.75 -12.88 -16.98
C ILE A 264 3.53 -12.39 -18.42
N ARG A 265 2.27 -12.34 -18.84
CA ARG A 265 1.85 -11.84 -20.15
C ARG A 265 1.72 -10.31 -20.16
N VAL A 266 2.11 -9.69 -21.27
CA VAL A 266 2.16 -8.23 -21.43
C VAL A 266 1.23 -7.81 -22.56
N TYR A 267 0.15 -7.12 -22.19
CA TYR A 267 -0.65 -6.33 -23.14
C TYR A 267 -0.15 -4.90 -23.11
N TRP A 268 0.16 -4.31 -24.26
CA TRP A 268 0.71 -2.95 -24.26
C TRP A 268 -0.17 -1.93 -24.95
N TYR A 269 -0.37 -0.80 -24.28
CA TYR A 269 -1.05 0.37 -24.80
C TYR A 269 -0.17 1.13 -25.79
N THR A 270 -0.47 0.96 -27.08
CA THR A 270 0.24 1.61 -28.20
C THR A 270 -0.26 3.03 -28.48
N SER A 271 -1.48 3.37 -28.03
CA SER A 271 -2.18 4.65 -28.19
C SER A 271 -2.32 5.12 -29.66
N ALA A 272 -3.47 4.94 -30.30
CA ALA A 272 -3.60 5.22 -31.75
C ALA A 272 -3.82 6.66 -32.17
N HIS A 273 -3.96 7.58 -31.22
CA HIS A 273 -3.62 8.97 -31.47
C HIS A 273 -2.12 9.19 -31.71
N ARG A 274 -1.28 8.19 -31.42
CA ARG A 274 0.18 8.28 -31.34
C ARG A 274 0.88 6.99 -31.82
N LEU A 275 0.20 6.16 -32.62
CA LEU A 275 0.77 5.02 -33.35
C LEU A 275 2.05 5.37 -34.14
N PRO A 276 2.29 6.61 -34.61
CA PRO A 276 3.61 7.00 -35.06
C PRO A 276 4.56 7.26 -33.87
N TRP A 277 5.05 6.17 -33.26
CA TRP A 277 6.26 6.18 -32.40
C TRP A 277 7.56 6.42 -33.20
N THR A 278 7.36 6.57 -34.51
CA THR A 278 8.27 6.80 -35.63
C THR A 278 7.38 7.27 -36.79
N ASN A 279 7.89 8.02 -37.76
CA ASN A 279 7.11 8.33 -38.95
C ASN A 279 6.85 7.00 -39.70
N PRO A 280 5.60 6.50 -39.73
CA PRO A 280 5.27 5.15 -40.16
C PRO A 280 5.40 4.98 -41.68
N ASP A 281 5.60 6.09 -42.39
CA ASP A 281 5.87 6.13 -43.83
C ASP A 281 7.38 6.16 -44.14
N THR A 282 8.25 6.50 -43.18
CA THR A 282 9.71 6.61 -43.40
C THR A 282 10.55 5.65 -42.58
N ASP A 283 10.04 5.19 -41.43
CA ASP A 283 10.84 4.43 -40.49
C ASP A 283 10.58 2.93 -40.69
N PRO A 284 11.64 2.11 -40.79
CA PRO A 284 11.48 0.70 -41.11
C PRO A 284 10.68 -0.03 -40.01
N PRO A 285 9.93 -1.11 -40.33
CA PRO A 285 9.01 -1.77 -39.40
C PRO A 285 9.62 -2.15 -38.05
N ASN A 286 10.92 -2.46 -38.00
CA ASN A 286 11.66 -2.81 -36.79
C ASN A 286 12.01 -1.63 -35.87
N GLN A 287 11.73 -0.39 -36.28
CA GLN A 287 11.88 0.82 -35.45
C GLN A 287 10.57 1.26 -34.80
N THR A 288 9.44 0.64 -35.16
CA THR A 288 8.16 0.86 -34.48
C THR A 288 8.13 0.10 -33.15
N PHE A 289 7.35 0.60 -32.19
CA PHE A 289 7.15 -0.06 -30.90
C PHE A 289 6.68 -1.51 -31.05
N VAL A 290 5.61 -1.72 -31.83
CA VAL A 290 5.07 -3.06 -32.12
C VAL A 290 6.13 -3.94 -32.80
N GLY A 291 6.86 -3.42 -33.79
CA GLY A 291 7.88 -4.17 -34.49
C GLY A 291 9.05 -4.61 -33.61
N ARG A 292 9.42 -3.81 -32.60
CA ARG A 292 10.45 -4.16 -31.62
C ARG A 292 9.99 -5.27 -30.68
N TYR A 293 8.78 -5.16 -30.13
CA TYR A 293 8.34 -5.98 -29.00
C TYR A 293 7.52 -7.21 -29.39
N LYS A 294 6.98 -7.31 -30.61
CA LYS A 294 6.16 -8.45 -31.05
C LYS A 294 6.80 -9.84 -30.94
N ASN A 295 8.13 -9.91 -30.91
CA ASN A 295 8.84 -11.20 -30.82
C ASN A 295 9.32 -11.49 -29.39
N PHE A 296 9.02 -10.64 -28.41
CA PHE A 296 9.36 -10.91 -27.02
C PHE A 296 8.47 -12.01 -26.46
N PRO A 297 9.00 -12.99 -25.69
CA PRO A 297 8.21 -14.10 -25.16
C PRO A 297 7.03 -13.67 -24.28
N ALA A 298 7.15 -12.52 -23.61
CA ALA A 298 6.10 -11.99 -22.74
C ALA A 298 5.01 -11.21 -23.49
N CYS A 299 5.20 -10.87 -24.76
CA CYS A 299 4.21 -10.11 -25.54
C CYS A 299 2.93 -10.93 -25.71
N ALA A 300 1.79 -10.34 -25.35
CA ALA A 300 0.49 -11.01 -25.39
C ALA A 300 -0.55 -10.28 -26.24
N GLY A 301 -0.34 -9.00 -26.55
CA GLY A 301 -1.26 -8.24 -27.39
C GLY A 301 -1.07 -6.73 -27.32
N TRP A 302 -1.86 -6.04 -28.13
CA TRP A 302 -1.76 -4.61 -28.35
C TRP A 302 -3.09 -3.92 -28.11
N LEU A 303 -3.07 -2.93 -27.22
CA LEU A 303 -4.14 -1.96 -27.17
C LEU A 303 -3.85 -0.82 -28.12
N TYR A 304 -4.70 -0.64 -29.13
CA TYR A 304 -4.54 0.47 -30.05
C TYR A 304 -5.32 1.71 -29.63
N GLY A 305 -6.30 1.67 -28.74
CA GLY A 305 -7.05 2.87 -28.37
C GLY A 305 -7.72 2.76 -27.01
N ASP A 306 -7.64 3.83 -26.24
CA ASP A 306 -8.37 4.01 -24.99
C ASP A 306 -9.66 4.73 -25.32
N GLU A 307 -10.78 4.02 -25.16
CA GLU A 307 -12.13 4.53 -25.32
C GLU A 307 -12.34 5.35 -26.60
N PRO A 308 -12.04 4.78 -27.80
CA PRO A 308 -12.01 5.57 -29.04
C PRO A 308 -13.37 6.21 -29.36
N ALA A 309 -14.49 5.59 -28.98
CA ALA A 309 -15.80 6.20 -29.17
C ALA A 309 -16.05 7.38 -28.22
N LEU A 310 -15.60 7.30 -26.95
CA LEU A 310 -15.66 8.42 -26.01
C LEU A 310 -14.79 9.58 -26.48
N ASN A 311 -13.65 9.25 -27.09
CA ASN A 311 -12.75 10.20 -27.74
C ASN A 311 -13.19 10.61 -29.16
N HIS A 312 -14.42 10.27 -29.57
CA HIS A 312 -15.03 10.65 -30.86
C HIS A 312 -14.24 10.24 -32.11
N TRP A 313 -13.56 9.09 -32.10
CA TRP A 313 -12.85 8.61 -33.29
C TRP A 313 -13.86 8.25 -34.37
N PRO A 314 -13.66 8.71 -35.61
CA PRO A 314 -14.34 8.11 -36.75
C PRO A 314 -14.01 6.61 -36.81
N HIS A 315 -15.00 5.77 -37.13
CA HIS A 315 -14.80 4.32 -37.29
C HIS A 315 -13.60 4.01 -38.20
N GLN A 316 -13.46 4.74 -39.31
CA GLN A 316 -12.33 4.59 -40.23
C GLN A 316 -10.97 4.83 -39.55
N GLN A 317 -10.85 5.82 -38.66
CA GLN A 317 -9.59 6.08 -37.93
C GLN A 317 -9.22 4.90 -37.03
N ALA A 318 -10.19 4.33 -36.31
CA ALA A 318 -9.93 3.14 -35.49
C ALA A 318 -9.64 1.90 -36.33
N LYS A 319 -10.26 1.78 -37.51
CA LYS A 319 -9.96 0.74 -38.49
C LYS A 319 -8.54 0.84 -39.03
N ASP A 320 -8.10 2.05 -39.36
CA ASP A 320 -6.74 2.29 -39.81
C ASP A 320 -5.74 1.96 -38.72
N ALA A 321 -6.04 2.31 -37.45
CA ALA A 321 -5.23 1.96 -36.29
C ALA A 321 -5.11 0.44 -36.09
N TYR A 322 -6.24 -0.26 -36.07
CA TYR A 322 -6.30 -1.72 -35.97
C TYR A 322 -5.51 -2.39 -37.10
N ASN A 323 -5.81 -2.03 -38.36
CA ASN A 323 -5.13 -2.57 -39.53
C ASN A 323 -3.62 -2.31 -39.49
N LYS A 324 -3.19 -1.14 -38.98
CA LYS A 324 -1.78 -0.81 -38.84
C LYS A 324 -1.09 -1.75 -37.84
N VAL A 325 -1.67 -1.96 -36.66
CA VAL A 325 -1.14 -2.93 -35.68
C VAL A 325 -1.07 -4.33 -36.29
N LYS A 326 -2.16 -4.81 -36.91
CA LYS A 326 -2.20 -6.14 -37.54
C LYS A 326 -1.21 -6.29 -38.70
N SER A 327 -0.90 -5.21 -39.41
CA SER A 327 0.12 -5.21 -40.48
C SER A 327 1.54 -5.40 -39.93
N MET A 328 1.79 -4.90 -38.70
CA MET A 328 3.09 -5.03 -38.03
C MET A 328 3.22 -6.36 -37.27
N ASP A 329 2.12 -6.81 -36.66
CA ASP A 329 2.04 -8.02 -35.86
C ASP A 329 0.70 -8.75 -36.08
N PRO A 330 0.64 -9.66 -37.07
CA PRO A 330 -0.57 -10.43 -37.33
C PRO A 330 -0.85 -11.51 -36.28
N ASN A 331 0.16 -11.90 -35.48
CA ASN A 331 0.11 -13.07 -34.61
C ASN A 331 -0.45 -12.78 -33.21
N HIS A 332 -0.35 -11.52 -32.76
CA HIS A 332 -0.92 -11.11 -31.47
C HIS A 332 -2.28 -10.41 -31.64
N PRO A 333 -3.16 -10.49 -30.64
CA PRO A 333 -4.43 -9.78 -30.65
C PRO A 333 -4.22 -8.27 -30.59
N ALA A 334 -5.01 -7.54 -31.37
CA ALA A 334 -5.13 -6.09 -31.32
C ALA A 334 -6.56 -5.70 -30.96
N PHE A 335 -6.72 -4.77 -30.02
CA PHE A 335 -8.03 -4.34 -29.54
C PHE A 335 -8.02 -2.92 -28.96
N PRO A 336 -9.15 -2.23 -28.88
CA PRO A 336 -9.31 -1.03 -28.08
C PRO A 336 -9.88 -1.38 -26.70
N ILE A 337 -9.82 -0.45 -25.76
CA ILE A 337 -10.67 -0.43 -24.57
C ILE A 337 -11.95 0.33 -24.90
N TRP A 338 -13.09 -0.23 -24.54
CA TRP A 338 -14.40 0.41 -24.65
C TRP A 338 -14.85 0.92 -23.29
N SER A 339 -15.20 2.20 -23.19
CA SER A 339 -15.83 2.71 -21.97
C SER A 339 -17.21 2.08 -21.78
N ALA A 340 -17.50 1.61 -20.57
CA ALA A 340 -18.84 1.22 -20.11
C ALA A 340 -19.52 2.37 -19.36
N ASP A 341 -19.36 3.61 -19.82
CA ASP A 341 -20.08 4.74 -19.23
C ASP A 341 -21.54 4.80 -19.72
N LEU A 342 -22.47 4.52 -18.80
CA LEU A 342 -23.92 4.51 -19.02
C LEU A 342 -24.53 5.91 -19.13
N GLU A 343 -23.77 6.97 -18.82
CA GLU A 343 -24.30 8.34 -18.78
C GLU A 343 -24.43 8.99 -20.16
N THR A 344 -23.71 8.46 -21.15
CA THR A 344 -23.82 8.94 -22.53
C THR A 344 -24.69 7.98 -23.33
N ASP A 345 -25.49 8.49 -24.26
CA ASP A 345 -26.15 7.69 -25.31
C ASP A 345 -25.13 6.85 -26.14
N HIS A 346 -23.83 6.92 -25.81
CA HIS A 346 -22.72 6.26 -26.47
C HIS A 346 -22.42 4.84 -25.97
N TYR A 347 -23.03 4.35 -24.87
CA TYR A 347 -22.85 2.95 -24.43
C TYR A 347 -23.22 1.94 -25.54
N MET A 348 -24.20 2.29 -26.37
CA MET A 348 -24.64 1.47 -27.51
C MET A 348 -23.80 1.68 -28.78
N LEU A 349 -22.92 2.69 -28.81
CA LEU A 349 -22.03 2.98 -29.95
C LEU A 349 -20.69 2.25 -29.85
N THR A 350 -20.16 2.04 -28.64
CA THR A 350 -18.87 1.37 -28.41
C THR A 350 -18.89 -0.13 -28.74
N MET A 351 -20.03 -0.79 -28.56
CA MET A 351 -20.23 -2.20 -28.91
C MET A 351 -21.09 -2.41 -30.17
N HIS A 352 -21.34 -1.32 -30.91
CA HIS A 352 -22.13 -1.36 -32.13
C HIS A 352 -21.52 -2.37 -33.11
N PRO A 353 -22.32 -3.22 -33.81
CA PRO A 353 -21.82 -4.21 -34.76
C PRO A 353 -20.85 -3.63 -35.80
N ALA A 354 -20.98 -2.33 -36.11
CA ALA A 354 -20.04 -1.62 -36.97
C ALA A 354 -18.59 -1.71 -36.48
N TRP A 355 -18.30 -1.73 -35.18
CA TRP A 355 -16.94 -1.83 -34.64
C TRP A 355 -16.47 -3.26 -34.46
N GLY A 356 -17.32 -4.25 -34.73
CA GLY A 356 -16.97 -5.67 -34.60
C GLY A 356 -15.83 -6.09 -35.53
N ASP A 357 -15.49 -5.34 -36.58
CA ASP A 357 -14.34 -5.63 -37.43
C ASP A 357 -13.01 -5.06 -36.90
N LEU A 358 -13.02 -4.35 -35.77
CA LEU A 358 -11.89 -3.54 -35.30
C LEU A 358 -11.09 -4.16 -34.15
N TYR A 359 -11.39 -5.38 -33.74
CA TYR A 359 -10.68 -6.01 -32.63
C TYR A 359 -10.63 -7.53 -32.73
N ASP A 360 -9.52 -8.11 -32.30
CA ASP A 360 -9.40 -9.55 -32.07
C ASP A 360 -10.07 -9.95 -30.76
N LEU A 361 -9.99 -9.07 -29.74
CA LEU A 361 -10.54 -9.26 -28.41
C LEU A 361 -11.44 -8.07 -28.05
N SER A 362 -12.62 -8.31 -27.48
CA SER A 362 -13.41 -7.21 -26.97
C SER A 362 -12.89 -6.83 -25.58
N CYS A 363 -12.58 -5.55 -25.31
CA CYS A 363 -12.12 -5.13 -23.98
C CYS A 363 -13.00 -4.00 -23.46
N THR A 364 -13.54 -4.12 -22.25
CA THR A 364 -14.48 -3.13 -21.70
C THR A 364 -14.00 -2.59 -20.37
N ASP A 365 -13.97 -1.27 -20.22
CA ASP A 365 -13.64 -0.57 -18.98
C ASP A 365 -14.91 -0.28 -18.17
N ILE A 366 -14.99 -0.84 -16.98
CA ILE A 366 -16.17 -0.81 -16.12
C ILE A 366 -15.88 0.13 -14.96
N TYR A 367 -16.65 1.23 -14.89
CA TYR A 367 -16.56 2.27 -13.86
C TYR A 367 -17.74 2.16 -12.87
N PRO A 368 -17.60 1.46 -11.74
CA PRO A 368 -18.73 1.21 -10.83
C PRO A 368 -19.21 2.49 -10.13
N GLN A 369 -18.32 3.46 -9.93
CA GLN A 369 -18.61 4.69 -9.18
C GLN A 369 -19.52 5.68 -9.88
N ALA A 370 -19.76 5.52 -11.19
CA ALA A 370 -20.56 6.48 -11.95
C ALA A 370 -21.92 6.74 -11.28
N ARG A 371 -22.46 5.81 -10.46
CA ARG A 371 -23.55 6.07 -9.49
C ARG A 371 -23.48 5.21 -8.22
N ALA A 372 -22.77 5.65 -7.19
CA ALA A 372 -22.76 5.04 -5.85
C ALA A 372 -24.11 5.14 -5.05
N GLY A 373 -25.25 5.29 -5.72
CA GLY A 373 -26.58 5.40 -5.10
C GLY A 373 -27.67 4.53 -5.73
N ALA A 374 -27.40 3.86 -6.85
CA ALA A 374 -28.36 2.98 -7.50
C ALA A 374 -27.80 1.57 -7.57
N ASN A 375 -28.64 0.60 -7.26
CA ASN A 375 -28.33 -0.81 -7.35
C ASN A 375 -28.06 -1.14 -8.83
N TRP A 376 -26.81 -1.03 -9.27
CA TRP A 376 -26.37 -1.04 -10.66
C TRP A 376 -26.96 -2.21 -11.46
N ALA A 377 -26.97 -3.40 -10.87
CA ALA A 377 -27.56 -4.60 -11.47
C ALA A 377 -29.08 -4.48 -11.64
N THR A 378 -29.77 -3.80 -10.70
CA THR A 378 -31.21 -3.51 -10.79
C THR A 378 -31.51 -2.40 -11.79
N GLU A 379 -30.69 -1.37 -11.89
CA GLU A 379 -30.88 -0.31 -12.88
C GLU A 379 -30.60 -0.82 -14.30
N LEU A 380 -29.57 -1.65 -14.48
CA LEU A 380 -29.29 -2.32 -15.75
C LEU A 380 -30.41 -3.32 -16.12
N ALA A 381 -30.91 -4.12 -15.16
CA ALA A 381 -32.04 -5.02 -15.37
C ALA A 381 -33.36 -4.26 -15.67
N ASN A 382 -33.60 -3.13 -14.99
CA ASN A 382 -34.79 -2.31 -15.22
C ASN A 382 -34.72 -1.54 -16.55
N ARG A 383 -33.52 -1.09 -16.96
CA ARG A 383 -33.32 -0.40 -18.23
C ARG A 383 -33.20 -1.35 -19.43
N SER A 384 -32.73 -2.58 -19.25
CA SER A 384 -32.73 -3.61 -20.30
C SER A 384 -34.14 -4.11 -20.64
N ASN A 385 -35.11 -3.94 -19.73
CA ASN A 385 -36.54 -4.13 -19.99
C ASN A 385 -37.23 -2.89 -20.61
N LEU A 386 -36.52 -1.81 -20.92
CA LEU A 386 -37.08 -0.73 -21.72
C LEU A 386 -37.22 -1.21 -23.16
N THR A 387 -38.48 -1.43 -23.55
CA THR A 387 -38.89 -1.32 -24.95
C THR A 387 -38.59 0.11 -25.39
N TYR A 388 -37.37 0.38 -25.84
CA TYR A 388 -36.95 1.72 -26.25
C TYR A 388 -37.90 2.21 -27.36
N ARG A 389 -38.58 3.33 -27.13
CA ARG A 389 -39.27 4.07 -28.19
C ARG A 389 -38.20 4.67 -29.11
N TYR A 390 -37.85 3.88 -30.12
CA TYR A 390 -36.97 4.26 -31.22
C TYR A 390 -37.51 5.52 -31.93
N THR A 391 -36.71 6.58 -31.91
CA THR A 391 -36.90 7.74 -32.79
C THR A 391 -36.39 7.42 -34.20
N GLY A 392 -36.99 6.43 -34.86
CA GLY A 392 -37.14 6.26 -36.32
C GLY A 392 -36.02 6.58 -37.32
N LYS A 393 -34.74 6.74 -36.96
CA LYS A 393 -33.70 7.21 -37.91
C LYS A 393 -32.37 6.46 -37.93
N SER A 394 -32.15 5.41 -37.13
CA SER A 394 -30.94 4.58 -37.29
C SER A 394 -31.25 3.34 -38.15
N PRO A 395 -30.59 3.14 -39.31
CA PRO A 395 -30.88 2.06 -40.25
C PRO A 395 -30.15 0.74 -39.93
N TYR A 396 -29.58 0.57 -38.74
CA TYR A 396 -28.79 -0.62 -38.40
C TYR A 396 -29.60 -1.58 -37.51
N TRP A 397 -30.03 -2.69 -38.11
CA TRP A 397 -30.95 -3.68 -37.56
C TRP A 397 -30.22 -4.75 -36.73
N GLY A 398 -30.85 -5.15 -35.62
CA GLY A 398 -30.77 -6.50 -35.02
C GLY A 398 -29.48 -6.89 -34.28
N PHE A 399 -29.59 -7.09 -32.96
CA PHE A 399 -28.56 -7.74 -32.12
C PHE A 399 -28.34 -9.23 -32.46
N GLU A 400 -29.15 -9.82 -33.34
CA GLU A 400 -29.04 -11.21 -33.81
C GLU A 400 -27.76 -11.50 -34.61
N HIS A 401 -27.04 -10.46 -35.04
CA HIS A 401 -25.75 -10.59 -35.75
C HIS A 401 -24.52 -10.55 -34.82
N TRP A 402 -24.73 -10.44 -33.51
CA TRP A 402 -23.65 -10.39 -32.55
C TRP A 402 -23.15 -11.81 -32.25
N GLN A 403 -22.00 -12.17 -32.82
CA GLN A 403 -21.29 -13.42 -32.48
C GLN A 403 -20.43 -13.16 -31.24
N PRO A 404 -20.58 -13.94 -30.14
CA PRO A 404 -19.74 -13.79 -28.96
C PRO A 404 -18.27 -14.01 -29.33
N ARG A 405 -17.45 -12.97 -29.20
CA ARG A 405 -15.98 -13.06 -29.28
C ARG A 405 -15.39 -13.14 -27.88
N ASP A 406 -14.15 -13.60 -27.82
CA ASP A 406 -13.36 -13.61 -26.60
C ASP A 406 -13.23 -12.16 -26.06
N HIS A 407 -13.42 -11.99 -24.75
CA HIS A 407 -13.55 -10.69 -24.09
C HIS A 407 -12.66 -10.56 -22.85
N ILE A 408 -12.13 -9.36 -22.63
CA ILE A 408 -11.42 -8.92 -21.43
C ILE A 408 -12.25 -7.85 -20.71
N ALA A 409 -12.61 -8.08 -19.44
CA ALA A 409 -13.31 -7.10 -18.63
C ALA A 409 -12.33 -6.35 -17.72
N VAL A 410 -12.14 -5.05 -17.92
CA VAL A 410 -11.36 -4.20 -17.02
C VAL A 410 -12.29 -3.61 -15.96
N ILE A 411 -12.05 -3.93 -14.69
CA ILE A 411 -12.82 -3.50 -13.53
C ILE A 411 -12.04 -2.40 -12.79
N GLN A 412 -12.64 -1.21 -12.67
CA GLN A 412 -12.05 -0.13 -11.91
C GLN A 412 -12.51 -0.07 -10.45
N ALA A 413 -11.55 0.09 -9.54
CA ALA A 413 -11.75 0.36 -8.13
C ALA A 413 -11.45 1.83 -7.83
N TRP A 414 -12.37 2.75 -8.15
CA TRP A 414 -12.09 4.19 -8.03
C TRP A 414 -12.44 4.80 -6.66
N VAL A 415 -13.25 4.14 -5.82
CA VAL A 415 -13.70 4.82 -4.59
C VAL A 415 -12.55 4.94 -3.60
N GLU A 416 -12.16 6.18 -3.29
CA GLU A 416 -11.20 6.49 -2.24
C GLU A 416 -11.72 5.91 -0.90
N GLY A 417 -11.14 4.78 -0.48
CA GLY A 417 -11.57 4.02 0.70
C GLY A 417 -12.65 2.96 0.47
N GLY A 418 -13.18 2.79 -0.75
CA GLY A 418 -14.13 1.72 -1.09
C GLY A 418 -13.42 0.51 -1.70
N MET A 419 -13.73 -0.69 -1.20
CA MET A 419 -13.18 -1.94 -1.73
C MET A 419 -13.88 -2.31 -3.05
N PRO A 420 -13.15 -2.73 -4.09
CA PRO A 420 -13.80 -3.31 -5.27
C PRO A 420 -14.55 -4.58 -4.87
N ASP A 421 -15.75 -4.80 -5.44
CA ASP A 421 -16.51 -6.05 -5.35
C ASP A 421 -16.33 -6.85 -6.65
N ILE A 422 -15.17 -7.51 -6.77
CA ILE A 422 -14.74 -8.28 -7.94
C ILE A 422 -15.73 -9.41 -8.21
N VAL A 423 -16.15 -10.12 -7.16
CA VAL A 423 -17.07 -11.25 -7.25
C VAL A 423 -18.46 -10.81 -7.72
N GLY A 424 -19.00 -9.74 -7.14
CA GLY A 424 -20.27 -9.18 -7.56
C GLY A 424 -20.24 -8.70 -9.02
N GLN A 425 -19.14 -8.07 -9.44
CA GLN A 425 -18.98 -7.62 -10.82
C GLN A 425 -18.83 -8.78 -11.80
N TYR A 426 -18.02 -9.78 -11.50
CA TYR A 426 -17.93 -11.00 -12.30
C TYR A 426 -19.30 -11.68 -12.42
N ASN A 427 -20.06 -11.79 -11.32
CA ASN A 427 -21.38 -12.41 -11.37
C ASN A 427 -22.36 -11.66 -12.26
N VAL A 428 -22.27 -10.34 -12.36
CA VAL A 428 -23.11 -9.59 -13.30
C VAL A 428 -22.63 -9.75 -14.74
N LEU A 429 -21.32 -9.82 -14.98
CA LEU A 429 -20.80 -10.17 -16.31
C LEU A 429 -21.23 -11.58 -16.73
N LYS A 430 -21.14 -12.55 -15.82
CA LYS A 430 -21.52 -13.95 -16.03
C LYS A 430 -23.01 -14.11 -16.29
N ASN A 431 -23.84 -13.47 -15.47
CA ASN A 431 -25.30 -13.55 -15.58
C ASN A 431 -25.85 -12.62 -16.68
N GLY A 432 -24.97 -12.00 -17.46
CA GLY A 432 -25.26 -11.11 -18.57
C GLY A 432 -25.45 -9.68 -18.10
N LEU A 433 -24.77 -8.75 -18.77
CA LEU A 433 -25.02 -7.31 -18.71
C LEU A 433 -26.42 -6.99 -19.27
N GLY A 434 -27.49 -7.30 -18.52
CA GLY A 434 -28.87 -7.11 -18.96
C GLY A 434 -29.41 -8.22 -19.86
N GLY A 435 -29.06 -9.49 -19.58
CA GLY A 435 -29.69 -10.66 -20.25
C GLY A 435 -28.94 -11.24 -21.47
N TRP A 436 -27.66 -10.91 -21.66
CA TRP A 436 -26.84 -11.43 -22.75
C TRP A 436 -26.26 -12.80 -22.41
N ALA A 437 -26.97 -13.87 -22.75
CA ALA A 437 -26.49 -15.23 -22.56
C ALA A 437 -25.17 -15.47 -23.35
N GLY A 438 -24.16 -16.05 -22.70
CA GLY A 438 -22.91 -16.49 -23.34
C GLY A 438 -21.73 -15.52 -23.27
N TRP A 439 -21.90 -14.31 -22.71
CA TRP A 439 -20.78 -13.38 -22.50
C TRP A 439 -19.78 -13.89 -21.46
N GLY A 440 -20.27 -14.40 -20.33
CA GLY A 440 -19.43 -15.02 -19.30
C GLY A 440 -18.62 -16.20 -19.82
N ASP A 441 -19.15 -16.92 -20.82
CA ASP A 441 -18.50 -18.10 -21.42
C ASP A 441 -17.32 -17.72 -22.34
N ARG A 442 -17.21 -16.45 -22.72
CA ARG A 442 -16.14 -15.89 -23.57
C ARG A 442 -15.17 -14.99 -22.83
N LEU A 443 -15.31 -14.85 -21.51
CA LEU A 443 -14.41 -14.06 -20.70
C LEU A 443 -13.04 -14.74 -20.66
N ILE A 444 -12.06 -14.14 -21.32
CA ILE A 444 -10.67 -14.60 -21.37
C ILE A 444 -9.74 -13.75 -20.50
N GLY A 445 -10.24 -12.69 -19.86
CA GLY A 445 -9.47 -12.01 -18.83
C GLY A 445 -10.23 -10.96 -18.03
N ILE A 446 -9.68 -10.61 -16.86
CA ILE A 446 -10.20 -9.57 -15.96
C ILE A 446 -9.07 -8.63 -15.57
N GLY A 447 -9.20 -7.35 -15.94
CA GLY A 447 -8.35 -6.26 -15.53
C GLY A 447 -8.75 -5.67 -14.19
N PHE A 448 -7.77 -5.26 -13.38
CA PHE A 448 -7.99 -4.52 -12.14
C PHE A 448 -7.31 -3.15 -12.21
N TRP A 449 -8.10 -2.10 -12.03
CA TRP A 449 -7.62 -0.73 -12.02
C TRP A 449 -7.77 -0.06 -10.66
N HIS A 450 -6.75 0.70 -10.26
CA HIS A 450 -6.79 1.52 -9.05
C HIS A 450 -6.02 2.83 -9.27
N PRO A 451 -6.55 3.98 -8.81
CA PRO A 451 -5.98 5.30 -9.08
C PRO A 451 -4.63 5.49 -8.44
N SER A 452 -4.41 4.81 -7.33
CA SER A 452 -3.23 4.98 -6.53
C SER A 452 -2.29 3.81 -6.86
N HIS A 453 -1.04 4.12 -7.22
CA HIS A 453 0.05 3.16 -7.46
C HIS A 453 0.33 2.21 -6.26
N PHE A 454 -0.48 2.30 -5.19
CA PHE A 454 -0.42 1.59 -3.93
C PHE A 454 -1.26 0.31 -3.87
N LEU A 455 -1.91 -0.12 -4.97
CA LEU A 455 -2.55 -1.45 -5.07
C LEU A 455 -1.64 -2.59 -4.58
N PHE A 456 -0.32 -2.37 -4.70
CA PHE A 456 0.70 -3.38 -4.51
C PHE A 456 1.61 -3.12 -3.29
N THR A 457 1.28 -2.14 -2.43
CA THR A 457 1.93 -2.02 -1.13
C THR A 457 1.24 -2.94 -0.12
N ALA A 458 2.01 -3.72 0.64
CA ALA A 458 1.49 -4.66 1.63
C ALA A 458 0.48 -4.00 2.59
N GLY A 459 -0.65 -4.68 2.87
CA GLY A 459 -1.70 -4.19 3.75
C GLY A 459 -3.07 -4.83 3.52
N ALA A 460 -4.09 -4.35 4.24
CA ALA A 460 -5.45 -4.93 4.22
C ALA A 460 -6.11 -4.96 2.83
N ASN A 461 -5.76 -4.03 1.93
CA ASN A 461 -6.32 -3.98 0.58
C ASN A 461 -5.80 -5.14 -0.29
N ALA A 462 -4.50 -5.45 -0.21
CA ALA A 462 -3.90 -6.55 -0.97
C ALA A 462 -4.46 -7.91 -0.55
N GLU A 463 -4.68 -8.12 0.76
CA GLU A 463 -5.27 -9.35 1.26
C GLU A 463 -6.75 -9.50 0.86
N ASN A 464 -7.50 -8.40 0.83
CA ASN A 464 -8.88 -8.42 0.34
C ASN A 464 -8.96 -8.73 -1.16
N ILE A 465 -8.06 -8.18 -1.97
CA ILE A 465 -7.97 -8.50 -3.41
C ILE A 465 -7.61 -9.98 -3.59
N ARG A 466 -6.62 -10.48 -2.83
CA ARG A 466 -6.24 -11.90 -2.82
C ARG A 466 -7.45 -12.78 -2.51
N ASN A 467 -8.21 -12.44 -1.46
CA ASN A 467 -9.42 -13.19 -1.08
C ASN A 467 -10.50 -13.14 -2.15
N GLN A 468 -10.71 -11.99 -2.80
CA GLN A 468 -11.67 -11.88 -3.90
C GLN A 468 -11.24 -12.63 -5.16
N ILE A 469 -9.94 -12.67 -5.47
CA ILE A 469 -9.40 -13.49 -6.55
C ILE A 469 -9.58 -14.98 -6.23
N LYS A 470 -9.36 -15.40 -4.98
CA LYS A 470 -9.65 -16.76 -4.52
C LYS A 470 -11.14 -17.10 -4.64
N ASP A 471 -12.02 -16.18 -4.25
CA ASP A 471 -13.47 -16.39 -4.37
C ASP A 471 -13.91 -16.47 -5.82
N LEU A 472 -13.36 -15.63 -6.69
CA LEU A 472 -13.55 -15.70 -8.14
C LEU A 472 -13.07 -17.05 -8.70
N ALA A 473 -11.88 -17.51 -8.28
CA ALA A 473 -11.33 -18.80 -8.66
C ALA A 473 -12.29 -19.95 -8.27
N ARG A 474 -12.81 -19.93 -7.04
CA ARG A 474 -13.81 -20.90 -6.57
C ARG A 474 -15.09 -20.85 -7.41
N LEU A 475 -15.59 -19.66 -7.73
CA LEU A 475 -16.79 -19.47 -8.56
C LEU A 475 -16.63 -19.97 -10.00
N LEU A 476 -15.41 -19.90 -10.52
CA LEU A 476 -15.03 -20.42 -11.82
C LEU A 476 -14.73 -21.93 -11.81
N GLY A 477 -14.87 -22.59 -10.65
CA GLY A 477 -14.52 -23.99 -10.48
C GLY A 477 -13.02 -24.26 -10.61
N TRP A 478 -12.18 -23.24 -10.47
CA TRP A 478 -10.73 -23.41 -10.40
C TRP A 478 -10.43 -24.08 -9.06
N GLN A 479 -9.93 -25.31 -9.12
CA GLN A 479 -9.49 -25.96 -7.90
C GLN A 479 -8.28 -25.20 -7.36
N GLU A 480 -8.42 -24.70 -6.13
CA GLU A 480 -7.30 -24.21 -5.34
C GLU A 480 -6.37 -25.42 -5.19
N ARG A 481 -5.27 -25.45 -5.95
CA ARG A 481 -4.26 -26.47 -5.70
C ARG A 481 -3.70 -26.12 -4.34
N VAL A 482 -4.02 -26.93 -3.33
CA VAL A 482 -3.10 -27.14 -2.22
C VAL A 482 -1.79 -27.48 -2.93
N VAL A 483 -0.76 -26.65 -2.77
CA VAL A 483 0.58 -27.04 -3.17
C VAL A 483 0.92 -28.17 -2.22
N GLU A 484 0.47 -29.38 -2.56
CA GLU A 484 0.95 -30.59 -1.91
C GLU A 484 2.43 -30.63 -2.24
N GLU A 485 3.24 -30.60 -1.18
CA GLU A 485 4.65 -30.93 -1.27
C GLU A 485 4.78 -32.21 -2.11
N PRO A 486 5.78 -32.31 -3.01
CA PRO A 486 5.85 -33.40 -3.97
C PRO A 486 5.82 -34.75 -3.26
N GLU A 487 4.70 -35.48 -3.40
CA GLU A 487 4.61 -36.86 -2.97
C GLU A 487 5.60 -37.72 -3.80
N VAL A 488 6.48 -38.40 -3.07
CA VAL A 488 7.40 -39.40 -3.61
C VAL A 488 6.58 -40.61 -4.05
N ILE A 489 6.45 -40.80 -5.36
CA ILE A 489 5.85 -42.02 -5.93
C ILE A 489 6.79 -43.20 -5.65
N ILE A 490 6.39 -44.09 -4.74
CA ILE A 490 6.95 -45.44 -4.62
C ILE A 490 6.08 -46.37 -5.48
N THR A 491 6.66 -46.99 -6.49
CA THR A 491 6.02 -48.07 -7.26
C THR A 491 5.97 -49.38 -6.44
N PRO A 492 4.86 -50.13 -6.46
CA PRO A 492 4.75 -51.42 -5.77
C PRO A 492 5.23 -52.60 -6.66
N PRO A 493 5.54 -53.78 -6.08
CA PRO A 493 5.85 -54.99 -6.83
C PRO A 493 4.57 -55.75 -7.24
N VAL A 494 4.65 -56.46 -8.36
CA VAL A 494 3.58 -57.28 -8.96
C VAL A 494 3.69 -58.74 -8.49
N GLU A 495 2.60 -59.32 -7.94
CA GLU A 495 1.80 -60.39 -8.57
C GLU A 495 0.56 -60.79 -7.72
N GLU A 496 -0.53 -61.10 -8.43
CA GLU A 496 -1.90 -61.52 -8.08
C GLU A 496 -1.99 -62.83 -7.22
N PRO A 497 -3.12 -63.23 -6.55
CA PRO A 497 -4.50 -63.21 -7.10
C PRO A 497 -5.74 -63.13 -6.15
N VAL A 498 -6.91 -63.09 -6.81
CA VAL A 498 -8.31 -63.42 -6.40
C VAL A 498 -9.15 -62.30 -5.75
N ILE A 499 -10.24 -61.95 -6.44
CA ILE A 499 -11.25 -60.94 -6.12
C ILE A 499 -12.32 -61.51 -5.16
N PRO A 500 -12.60 -60.88 -3.99
CA PRO A 500 -13.87 -60.96 -3.27
C PRO A 500 -14.74 -59.69 -3.49
N PRO A 501 -16.04 -59.74 -3.16
CA PRO A 501 -17.01 -58.75 -3.64
C PRO A 501 -16.86 -57.37 -2.99
N VAL A 502 -17.26 -56.37 -3.77
CA VAL A 502 -17.24 -54.91 -3.52
C VAL A 502 -17.75 -54.56 -2.11
N VAL A 503 -16.89 -53.92 -1.32
CA VAL A 503 -17.23 -53.24 -0.06
C VAL A 503 -17.56 -51.79 -0.38
N GLU A 504 -18.72 -51.32 0.06
CA GLU A 504 -19.13 -49.92 -0.04
C GLU A 504 -18.13 -49.01 0.71
N ILE A 505 -17.59 -48.01 0.01
CA ILE A 505 -16.72 -46.99 0.60
C ILE A 505 -17.62 -46.03 1.40
N PRO A 506 -17.36 -45.80 2.70
CA PRO A 506 -18.15 -44.88 3.50
C PRO A 506 -17.91 -43.43 3.05
N THR A 507 -19.00 -42.66 3.02
CA THR A 507 -19.03 -41.23 2.72
C THR A 507 -18.13 -40.46 3.71
N PRO A 508 -17.26 -39.53 3.27
CA PRO A 508 -16.41 -38.78 4.17
C PRO A 508 -17.26 -37.92 5.12
N GLU A 509 -16.97 -37.98 6.41
CA GLU A 509 -17.62 -37.15 7.42
C GLU A 509 -17.32 -35.66 7.18
N PRO A 510 -18.29 -34.75 7.42
CA PRO A 510 -18.09 -33.32 7.28
C PRO A 510 -16.98 -32.81 8.22
N PRO A 511 -16.22 -31.77 7.82
CA PRO A 511 -15.14 -31.25 8.63
C PRO A 511 -15.64 -30.78 10.00
N THR A 512 -15.01 -31.28 11.05
CA THR A 512 -15.26 -30.89 12.43
C THR A 512 -14.98 -29.40 12.59
N LEU A 513 -16.01 -28.62 12.93
CA LEU A 513 -15.87 -27.21 13.31
C LEU A 513 -14.76 -27.08 14.36
N VAL A 514 -13.72 -26.31 14.05
CA VAL A 514 -12.67 -25.95 15.01
C VAL A 514 -13.36 -25.25 16.18
N GLN A 515 -13.35 -25.86 17.36
CA GLN A 515 -13.86 -25.20 18.57
C GLN A 515 -12.99 -23.97 18.85
N VAL A 516 -13.56 -22.78 18.69
CA VAL A 516 -12.92 -21.54 19.12
C VAL A 516 -12.87 -21.55 20.65
N GLU A 517 -11.66 -21.51 21.22
CA GLU A 517 -11.50 -21.41 22.66
C GLU A 517 -12.14 -20.10 23.20
N PRO A 518 -12.94 -20.16 24.28
CA PRO A 518 -13.50 -18.96 24.90
C PRO A 518 -12.39 -18.00 25.38
N ASN A 519 -12.45 -16.73 24.94
CA ASN A 519 -11.37 -15.77 25.15
C ASN A 519 -11.81 -14.44 25.79
N ASN A 520 -12.88 -14.44 26.61
CA ASN A 520 -13.27 -13.21 27.29
C ASN A 520 -12.29 -12.89 28.44
N SER A 521 -12.10 -11.60 28.66
CA SER A 521 -11.35 -11.03 29.79
C SER A 521 -12.14 -9.87 30.36
N LEU A 522 -12.04 -9.61 31.67
CA LEU A 522 -12.64 -8.41 32.25
C LEU A 522 -11.63 -7.28 32.12
N ILE A 523 -11.98 -6.19 31.43
CA ILE A 523 -11.12 -5.03 31.27
C ILE A 523 -11.64 -3.84 32.08
N ALA A 524 -10.72 -2.98 32.51
CA ALA A 524 -11.00 -1.59 32.81
C ALA A 524 -10.56 -0.75 31.59
N GLY A 525 -11.37 0.21 31.17
CA GLY A 525 -11.13 1.00 29.97
C GLY A 525 -11.45 2.49 30.16
N GLU A 526 -10.71 3.34 29.45
CA GLU A 526 -10.99 4.76 29.31
C GLU A 526 -11.55 5.06 27.91
N ILE A 527 -12.68 5.75 27.82
CA ILE A 527 -13.30 6.11 26.54
C ILE A 527 -12.53 7.27 25.89
N LYS A 528 -12.11 7.12 24.63
CA LYS A 528 -11.34 8.11 23.87
C LYS A 528 -12.12 8.81 22.74
N GLY A 529 -13.43 8.61 22.66
CA GLY A 529 -14.28 9.23 21.63
C GLY A 529 -15.78 9.04 21.87
N THR A 530 -16.59 9.52 20.94
CA THR A 530 -18.05 9.32 20.97
C THR A 530 -18.42 7.96 20.38
N ALA A 531 -19.39 7.29 21.00
CA ALA A 531 -19.95 6.05 20.43
C ALA A 531 -20.73 6.35 19.15
N SER A 532 -20.40 5.66 18.06
CA SER A 532 -21.03 5.84 16.75
C SER A 532 -21.86 4.60 16.38
N PRO A 533 -23.16 4.74 16.04
CA PRO A 533 -23.95 3.64 15.51
C PRO A 533 -23.48 3.28 14.09
N LEU A 534 -23.23 2.00 13.85
CA LEU A 534 -22.95 1.41 12.55
C LEU A 534 -24.25 0.81 12.03
N LEU A 535 -24.84 1.46 11.03
CA LEU A 535 -26.07 1.01 10.40
C LEU A 535 -25.76 -0.11 9.40
N VAL A 536 -26.13 -1.33 9.78
CA VAL A 536 -26.16 -2.48 8.86
C VAL A 536 -27.64 -2.81 8.58
N PRO A 537 -28.13 -2.63 7.34
CA PRO A 537 -29.53 -2.91 7.01
C PRO A 537 -29.94 -4.33 7.43
N GLY A 538 -31.04 -4.45 8.17
CA GLY A 538 -31.58 -5.74 8.63
C GLY A 538 -30.86 -6.37 9.83
N SER A 539 -29.86 -5.71 10.43
CA SER A 539 -29.14 -6.19 11.61
C SER A 539 -29.39 -5.31 12.84
N PRO A 540 -29.20 -5.84 14.07
CA PRO A 540 -29.16 -5.02 15.29
C PRO A 540 -28.13 -3.89 15.13
N ILE A 541 -28.42 -2.70 15.67
CA ILE A 541 -27.47 -1.57 15.67
C ILE A 541 -26.20 -2.01 16.40
N ILE A 542 -25.05 -1.89 15.73
CA ILE A 542 -23.74 -2.13 16.33
C ILE A 542 -23.13 -0.77 16.66
N TYR A 543 -22.56 -0.60 17.84
CA TYR A 543 -21.86 0.62 18.21
C TYR A 543 -20.35 0.41 18.14
N GLY A 544 -19.63 1.37 17.56
CA GLY A 544 -18.16 1.43 17.58
C GLY A 544 -17.65 2.46 18.59
N LEU A 545 -16.58 2.13 19.31
CA LEU A 545 -15.95 2.99 20.32
C LEU A 545 -14.43 2.85 20.31
N LEU A 546 -13.71 3.95 20.58
CA LEU A 546 -12.27 3.90 20.87
C LEU A 546 -12.06 3.82 22.39
N VAL A 547 -11.38 2.76 22.84
CA VAL A 547 -11.16 2.46 24.26
C VAL A 547 -9.67 2.28 24.52
N LYS A 548 -9.12 3.05 25.46
CA LYS A 548 -7.80 2.78 26.03
C LYS A 548 -7.94 1.75 27.14
N VAL A 549 -7.36 0.56 26.99
CA VAL A 549 -7.39 -0.48 28.02
C VAL A 549 -6.47 -0.05 29.17
N THR A 550 -6.99 0.10 30.38
CA THR A 550 -6.23 0.53 31.57
C THR A 550 -5.96 -0.60 32.55
N GLY A 551 -6.69 -1.71 32.44
CA GLY A 551 -6.46 -2.92 33.22
C GLY A 551 -7.12 -4.14 32.60
N SER A 552 -6.68 -5.33 33.00
CA SER A 552 -7.22 -6.61 32.55
C SER A 552 -7.19 -7.62 33.70
N LYS A 553 -8.24 -8.43 33.81
CA LYS A 553 -8.39 -9.50 34.79
C LYS A 553 -8.85 -10.79 34.12
N ASP A 554 -8.27 -11.89 34.57
CA ASP A 554 -8.61 -13.24 34.10
C ASP A 554 -10.05 -13.61 34.48
N ILE A 555 -10.74 -14.26 33.55
CA ILE A 555 -12.01 -14.95 33.79
C ILE A 555 -11.68 -16.45 33.86
N ALA A 556 -12.09 -17.11 34.94
CA ALA A 556 -11.78 -18.52 35.16
C ALA A 556 -12.26 -19.38 33.98
N GLY A 557 -11.34 -20.19 33.43
CA GLY A 557 -11.63 -21.06 32.28
C GLY A 557 -11.64 -20.36 30.92
N GLN A 558 -11.15 -19.13 30.81
CA GLN A 558 -11.08 -18.39 29.54
C GLN A 558 -9.70 -17.81 29.28
N LEU A 559 -9.29 -17.79 28.01
CA LEU A 559 -8.01 -17.22 27.59
C LEU A 559 -8.06 -15.69 27.65
N ASN A 560 -7.25 -15.09 28.51
CA ASN A 560 -7.16 -13.65 28.62
C ASN A 560 -6.20 -13.07 27.57
N LEU A 561 -6.74 -12.71 26.41
CA LEU A 561 -5.99 -12.05 25.33
C LEU A 561 -5.68 -10.58 25.61
N SER A 562 -6.25 -9.97 26.65
CA SER A 562 -6.13 -8.54 26.88
C SER A 562 -4.92 -8.10 27.72
N LYS A 563 -4.16 -9.05 28.28
CA LYS A 563 -2.94 -8.75 29.06
C LYS A 563 -1.89 -7.96 28.28
N ASN A 564 -1.73 -8.27 26.99
CA ASN A 564 -0.69 -7.66 26.14
C ASN A 564 -1.12 -6.32 25.52
N ILE A 565 -2.37 -5.90 25.74
CA ILE A 565 -2.95 -4.66 25.17
C ILE A 565 -3.29 -3.62 26.24
N ILE A 566 -2.90 -3.84 27.50
CA ILE A 566 -2.96 -2.80 28.55
C ILE A 566 -2.13 -1.59 28.10
N GLY A 567 -2.71 -0.40 28.18
CA GLY A 567 -2.13 0.87 27.73
C GLY A 567 -2.46 1.25 26.29
N GLN A 568 -2.91 0.29 25.46
CA GLN A 568 -3.24 0.53 24.05
C GLN A 568 -4.67 1.06 23.87
N THR A 569 -4.90 1.81 22.79
CA THR A 569 -6.24 2.26 22.37
C THR A 569 -6.75 1.38 21.24
N LEU A 570 -7.93 0.78 21.42
CA LEU A 570 -8.52 -0.18 20.49
C LEU A 570 -9.86 0.34 19.97
N ALA A 571 -10.15 0.04 18.70
CA ALA A 571 -11.51 0.09 18.19
C ALA A 571 -12.26 -1.16 18.68
N VAL A 572 -13.28 -0.95 19.50
CA VAL A 572 -14.14 -2.01 20.04
C VAL A 572 -15.57 -1.85 19.56
N TYR A 573 -16.28 -2.96 19.48
CA TYR A 573 -17.65 -3.03 19.02
C TYR A 573 -18.57 -3.56 20.11
N SER A 574 -19.81 -3.08 20.16
CA SER A 574 -20.83 -3.57 21.08
C SER A 574 -22.18 -3.72 20.39
N LYS A 575 -22.96 -4.72 20.83
CA LYS A 575 -24.40 -4.83 20.53
C LYS A 575 -25.26 -4.14 21.60
N GLU A 576 -24.65 -3.75 22.71
CA GLU A 576 -25.30 -2.97 23.77
C GLU A 576 -25.37 -1.50 23.34
N ASP A 577 -26.43 -0.82 23.75
CA ASP A 577 -26.58 0.61 23.50
C ASP A 577 -25.51 1.38 24.28
N LEU A 578 -24.55 1.99 23.57
CA LEU A 578 -23.46 2.75 24.18
C LEU A 578 -23.83 4.20 24.49
N ARG A 579 -25.03 4.68 24.10
CA ARG A 579 -25.46 6.06 24.34
C ARG A 579 -25.46 6.47 25.82
N PRO A 580 -25.85 5.61 26.79
CA PRO A 580 -25.78 5.94 28.22
C PRO A 580 -24.37 6.18 28.75
N PHE A 581 -23.34 5.68 28.06
CA PHE A 581 -21.94 5.85 28.44
C PHE A 581 -21.28 7.08 27.80
N GLN A 582 -22.04 7.89 27.04
CA GLN A 582 -21.53 9.17 26.55
C GLN A 582 -21.25 10.09 27.73
N GLY A 583 -19.98 10.49 27.89
CA GLY A 583 -19.51 11.31 29.01
C GLY A 583 -18.96 10.52 30.20
N VAL A 584 -19.05 9.18 30.19
CA VAL A 584 -18.36 8.33 31.17
C VAL A 584 -16.89 8.22 30.76
N GLN A 585 -15.98 8.61 31.66
CA GLN A 585 -14.55 8.53 31.39
C GLN A 585 -13.99 7.11 31.56
N TYR A 586 -14.52 6.33 32.52
CA TYR A 586 -14.02 5.01 32.89
C TYR A 586 -15.12 3.97 33.04
N PHE A 587 -14.89 2.76 32.53
CA PHE A 587 -15.83 1.65 32.61
C PHE A 587 -15.12 0.30 32.81
N GLU A 588 -15.88 -0.70 33.25
CA GLU A 588 -15.51 -2.11 33.21
C GLU A 588 -16.36 -2.84 32.18
N ALA A 589 -15.77 -3.76 31.41
CA ALA A 589 -16.49 -4.58 30.44
C ALA A 589 -15.81 -5.92 30.20
N ASN A 590 -16.56 -6.90 29.73
CA ASN A 590 -16.01 -8.13 29.16
C ASN A 590 -15.49 -7.85 27.76
N LEU A 591 -14.19 -7.98 27.53
CA LEU A 591 -13.53 -7.88 26.23
C LEU A 591 -13.26 -9.27 25.66
N SER A 592 -13.69 -9.49 24.42
CA SER A 592 -13.41 -10.72 23.66
C SER A 592 -12.91 -10.40 22.26
N LEU A 593 -11.97 -11.18 21.76
CA LEU A 593 -11.59 -11.12 20.36
C LEU A 593 -12.49 -12.10 19.61
N ARG A 594 -13.51 -11.60 18.90
CA ARG A 594 -14.34 -12.46 18.07
C ARG A 594 -13.85 -12.34 16.64
N GLY A 595 -13.31 -13.43 16.13
CA GLY A 595 -13.32 -13.65 14.69
C GLY A 595 -14.72 -14.13 14.34
N ASP A 596 -15.48 -13.32 13.62
CA ASP A 596 -16.28 -13.98 12.58
C ASP A 596 -15.30 -14.41 11.48
N GLU A 597 -15.70 -15.32 10.61
CA GLU A 597 -14.86 -15.92 9.56
C GLU A 597 -14.28 -14.91 8.55
N LYS A 598 -14.39 -13.60 8.81
CA LYS A 598 -13.92 -12.54 7.92
C LYS A 598 -13.03 -11.49 8.59
N GLN A 599 -13.12 -11.17 9.90
CA GLN A 599 -12.19 -10.23 10.56
C GLN A 599 -12.08 -10.43 12.09
N SER A 600 -10.85 -10.49 12.62
CA SER A 600 -10.60 -10.48 14.07
C SER A 600 -10.89 -9.10 14.68
N ARG A 601 -12.09 -8.92 15.26
CA ARG A 601 -12.51 -7.66 15.90
C ARG A 601 -12.66 -7.80 17.41
N TRP A 602 -12.38 -6.73 18.14
CA TRP A 602 -12.57 -6.67 19.59
C TRP A 602 -14.02 -6.30 19.92
N TRP A 603 -14.67 -7.12 20.75
CA TRP A 603 -16.04 -6.92 21.20
C TRP A 603 -16.09 -6.71 22.71
N ILE A 604 -16.85 -5.69 23.13
CA ILE A 604 -17.16 -5.45 24.54
C ILE A 604 -18.62 -5.82 24.85
N SER A 605 -18.87 -6.29 26.06
CA SER A 605 -20.20 -6.59 26.60
C SER A 605 -20.22 -6.43 28.13
N ASN A 606 -21.40 -6.44 28.72
CA ASN A 606 -21.64 -6.22 30.15
C ASN A 606 -20.97 -4.95 30.66
N ILE A 607 -21.17 -3.83 29.96
CA ILE A 607 -20.50 -2.58 30.27
C ILE A 607 -21.07 -2.01 31.58
N GLN A 608 -20.21 -1.70 32.54
CA GLN A 608 -20.56 -1.11 33.83
C GLN A 608 -19.80 0.19 34.03
N GLU A 609 -20.51 1.25 34.39
CA GLU A 609 -19.88 2.52 34.79
C GLU A 609 -19.11 2.32 36.09
N VAL A 610 -17.81 2.60 36.07
CA VAL A 610 -17.02 2.65 37.29
C VAL A 610 -17.12 4.06 37.84
N LYS A 611 -18.04 4.27 38.79
CA LYS A 611 -18.03 5.49 39.59
C LYS A 611 -16.77 5.48 40.44
N LEU A 612 -15.79 6.30 40.07
CA LEU A 612 -14.63 6.61 40.90
C LEU A 612 -15.15 7.24 42.20
N THR A 613 -15.45 6.39 43.19
CA THR A 613 -15.56 6.84 44.57
C THR A 613 -14.14 7.18 44.96
N ILE A 614 -13.78 8.46 44.93
CA ILE A 614 -12.50 8.92 45.46
C ILE A 614 -12.49 8.56 46.95
N ILE A 615 -11.97 7.38 47.29
CA ILE A 615 -11.63 7.04 48.67
C ILE A 615 -10.36 7.84 48.97
N LYS A 616 -10.54 9.06 49.47
CA LYS A 616 -9.50 9.78 50.21
C LYS A 616 -9.25 9.02 51.52
N ASN A 617 -8.40 7.99 51.49
CA ASN A 617 -7.79 7.44 52.69
C ASN A 617 -6.28 7.34 52.48
N GLY A 618 -5.50 8.13 53.22
CA GLY A 618 -4.15 7.72 53.62
C GLY A 618 -2.94 8.59 53.26
N LEU A 619 -3.06 9.90 53.00
CA LEU A 619 -1.91 10.80 53.13
C LEU A 619 -2.12 11.68 54.37
N PRO A 620 -1.19 11.73 55.33
CA PRO A 620 -1.32 12.60 56.50
C PRO A 620 -1.40 14.06 56.04
N ALA A 621 -2.31 14.82 56.64
CA ALA A 621 -2.48 16.23 56.35
C ALA A 621 -1.15 16.98 56.57
N PRO A 622 -0.75 17.89 55.66
CA PRO A 622 0.38 18.76 55.93
C PRO A 622 0.07 19.60 57.18
N GLU A 623 1.05 19.69 58.08
CA GLU A 623 0.97 20.52 59.28
C GLU A 623 0.60 21.97 58.92
N PRO A 624 -0.19 22.66 59.76
CA PRO A 624 -0.54 24.05 59.51
C PRO A 624 0.71 24.93 59.45
N PRO A 625 0.72 25.97 58.59
CA PRO A 625 1.87 26.82 58.41
C PRO A 625 2.21 27.54 59.73
N VAL A 626 3.48 27.47 60.11
CA VAL A 626 4.07 28.23 61.21
C VAL A 626 3.86 29.72 60.94
N GLU A 627 3.32 30.44 61.92
CA GLU A 627 3.10 31.89 61.87
C GLU A 627 4.40 32.63 61.53
N PRO A 628 4.35 33.67 60.67
CA PRO A 628 5.51 34.46 60.35
C PRO A 628 5.91 35.33 61.55
N VAL A 629 7.18 35.24 61.94
CA VAL A 629 7.83 36.11 62.92
C VAL A 629 7.82 37.55 62.39
N GLU A 630 7.34 38.49 63.20
CA GLU A 630 7.32 39.92 62.92
C GLU A 630 8.74 40.47 62.72
N GLU A 631 9.01 41.07 61.56
CA GLU A 631 10.16 41.94 61.33
C GLU A 631 9.77 43.43 61.51
N PRO A 632 10.71 44.28 61.98
CA PRO A 632 10.41 45.60 62.52
C PRO A 632 10.10 46.65 61.46
N VAL A 633 9.10 47.48 61.81
CA VAL A 633 8.58 48.64 61.07
C VAL A 633 9.68 49.68 60.79
N ILE A 634 9.88 50.03 59.52
CA ILE A 634 10.61 51.22 59.06
C ILE A 634 9.57 52.27 58.64
N PRO A 635 9.70 53.55 59.05
CA PRO A 635 8.73 54.60 58.70
C PRO A 635 8.89 55.07 57.24
N PRO A 636 7.81 55.59 56.62
CA PRO A 636 7.78 55.87 55.19
C PRO A 636 8.50 57.16 54.82
N ILE A 637 9.21 57.13 53.69
CA ILE A 637 9.70 58.30 52.97
C ILE A 637 8.64 58.68 51.92
N GLU A 638 8.19 59.93 51.99
CA GLU A 638 7.29 60.56 51.02
C GLU A 638 8.05 60.88 49.71
N GLU A 639 7.50 60.48 48.56
CA GLU A 639 7.79 61.10 47.27
C GLU A 639 6.51 61.23 46.40
N PRO A 640 6.48 62.19 45.46
CA PRO A 640 5.26 62.91 45.10
C PRO A 640 4.50 62.30 43.91
N GLY A 641 3.20 62.58 43.92
CA GLY A 641 2.19 61.98 43.06
C GLY A 641 2.39 62.14 41.54
N VAL A 642 2.08 61.06 40.84
CA VAL A 642 1.77 61.03 39.42
C VAL A 642 0.26 60.86 39.29
N ILE A 643 -0.40 61.87 38.74
CA ILE A 643 -1.83 61.88 38.43
C ILE A 643 -2.04 61.01 37.18
N ILE A 644 -2.79 59.92 37.31
CA ILE A 644 -3.30 59.12 36.18
C ILE A 644 -4.75 59.54 35.95
N THR A 645 -5.02 60.20 34.82
CA THR A 645 -6.38 60.39 34.29
C THR A 645 -6.81 59.17 33.46
N PRO A 646 -8.11 58.82 33.43
CA PRO A 646 -8.61 57.64 32.71
C PRO A 646 -8.57 57.83 31.18
N PRO A 647 -8.52 56.74 30.40
CA PRO A 647 -8.45 56.83 28.94
C PRO A 647 -9.82 57.24 28.38
N VAL A 648 -9.78 58.22 27.47
CA VAL A 648 -10.89 58.62 26.60
C VAL A 648 -10.86 57.69 25.38
N GLU A 649 -12.00 57.08 25.06
CA GLU A 649 -12.22 56.38 23.80
C GLU A 649 -12.27 57.41 22.65
N GLU A 650 -11.33 57.31 21.70
CA GLU A 650 -11.42 58.01 20.41
C GLU A 650 -11.84 57.04 19.30
N PRO A 651 -12.66 57.50 18.33
CA PRO A 651 -13.16 56.64 17.27
C PRO A 651 -12.11 56.42 16.17
N LEU A 652 -12.15 55.22 15.61
CA LEU A 652 -11.35 54.76 14.49
C LEU A 652 -11.61 55.63 13.23
N ILE A 653 -10.68 56.54 12.92
CA ILE A 653 -10.66 57.27 11.64
C ILE A 653 -9.98 56.39 10.59
N LEU A 654 -10.73 56.01 9.55
CA LEU A 654 -10.22 55.35 8.35
C LEU A 654 -9.24 56.29 7.62
N ALA A 655 -8.00 55.82 7.41
CA ALA A 655 -6.96 56.54 6.70
C ALA A 655 -7.27 56.68 5.20
N GLU A 656 -6.88 57.84 4.66
CA GLU A 656 -7.14 58.34 3.30
C GLU A 656 -6.39 57.60 2.16
N PRO A 657 -6.79 57.82 0.88
CA PRO A 657 -6.36 57.06 -0.30
C PRO A 657 -4.89 57.22 -0.75
N GLU A 658 -4.12 58.14 -0.17
CA GLU A 658 -2.77 58.47 -0.67
C GLU A 658 -1.71 57.41 -0.29
N ALA A 659 -1.89 56.67 0.81
CA ALA A 659 -0.99 55.56 1.17
C ALA A 659 -1.05 54.37 0.17
N LEU A 660 -2.15 54.28 -0.61
CA LEU A 660 -2.30 53.26 -1.65
C LEU A 660 -1.55 53.64 -2.94
N LYS A 661 -1.41 54.94 -3.24
CA LYS A 661 -0.66 55.43 -4.41
C LYS A 661 0.83 55.18 -4.29
N GLU A 662 1.42 55.38 -3.11
CA GLU A 662 2.85 55.13 -2.90
C GLU A 662 3.22 53.64 -3.02
N ARG A 663 2.30 52.74 -2.63
CA ARG A 663 2.49 51.29 -2.78
C ARG A 663 2.40 50.81 -4.22
N ILE A 664 1.57 51.45 -5.05
CA ILE A 664 1.45 51.12 -6.48
C ILE A 664 2.71 51.58 -7.25
N LEU A 665 3.26 52.75 -6.93
CA LEU A 665 4.49 53.26 -7.54
C LEU A 665 5.73 52.41 -7.21
N LEU A 666 5.80 51.85 -5.99
CA LEU A 666 6.87 50.94 -5.58
C LEU A 666 6.83 49.61 -6.37
N LEU A 667 5.62 49.10 -6.64
CA LEU A 667 5.44 47.85 -7.39
C LEU A 667 5.78 48.03 -8.88
N ASP A 668 5.44 49.16 -9.48
CA ASP A 668 5.82 49.48 -10.87
C ASP A 668 7.34 49.71 -11.00
N TRP A 669 7.98 50.31 -10.00
CA TRP A 669 9.43 50.45 -9.97
C TRP A 669 10.14 49.08 -9.87
N LEU A 670 9.67 48.18 -9.01
CA LEU A 670 10.24 46.82 -8.86
C LEU A 670 10.07 45.97 -10.12
N LYS A 671 8.92 46.10 -10.81
CA LYS A 671 8.62 45.36 -12.05
C LYS A 671 9.52 45.76 -13.22
N ASN A 672 9.93 47.03 -13.28
CA ASN A 672 10.74 47.56 -14.36
C ASN A 672 12.26 47.41 -14.14
N ASN A 673 12.71 47.22 -12.90
CA ASN A 673 14.14 47.19 -12.58
C ASN A 673 14.69 45.80 -12.19
N TRP A 674 13.86 44.77 -12.03
CA TRP A 674 14.32 43.43 -11.63
C TRP A 674 13.56 42.27 -12.32
N PRO A 675 13.90 41.91 -13.58
CA PRO A 675 13.11 40.97 -14.38
C PRO A 675 13.12 39.50 -13.90
N TRP A 676 13.94 39.15 -12.89
CA TRP A 676 14.07 37.77 -12.40
C TRP A 676 13.24 37.44 -11.14
N VAL A 677 12.43 38.38 -10.62
CA VAL A 677 11.56 38.16 -9.44
C VAL A 677 10.19 37.55 -9.82
N GLY A 678 9.98 37.23 -11.11
CA GLY A 678 8.68 36.82 -11.66
C GLY A 678 8.05 35.53 -11.15
N VAL A 679 8.75 34.70 -10.35
CA VAL A 679 8.20 33.42 -9.86
C VAL A 679 7.55 33.56 -8.48
N GLY A 680 7.90 34.57 -7.69
CA GLY A 680 7.34 34.78 -6.34
C GLY A 680 6.05 35.61 -6.26
N LEU A 681 5.77 36.43 -7.28
CA LEU A 681 4.70 37.45 -7.22
C LEU A 681 3.34 37.00 -7.79
N VAL A 682 3.28 35.85 -8.46
CA VAL A 682 1.99 35.27 -8.92
C VAL A 682 1.13 34.83 -7.73
N GLY A 683 1.75 34.36 -6.63
CA GLY A 683 1.03 34.01 -5.40
C GLY A 683 0.45 35.22 -4.66
N LEU A 684 1.12 36.38 -4.70
CA LEU A 684 0.66 37.58 -3.98
C LEU A 684 -0.50 38.29 -4.72
N SER A 685 -0.53 38.21 -6.06
CA SER A 685 -1.63 38.77 -6.85
C SER A 685 -2.94 38.01 -6.64
N LEU A 686 -2.87 36.69 -6.41
CA LEU A 686 -4.05 35.87 -6.12
C LEU A 686 -4.68 36.20 -4.76
N ILE A 687 -3.84 36.51 -3.76
CA ILE A 687 -4.30 36.88 -2.40
C ILE A 687 -4.98 38.26 -2.40
N ILE A 688 -4.52 39.20 -3.24
CA ILE A 688 -5.12 40.55 -3.31
C ILE A 688 -6.44 40.54 -4.10
N THR A 689 -6.60 39.65 -5.08
CA THR A 689 -7.89 39.49 -5.79
C THR A 689 -8.96 38.86 -4.88
N ILE A 690 -8.59 37.91 -4.02
CA ILE A 690 -9.52 37.31 -3.04
C ILE A 690 -9.91 38.29 -1.92
N ALA A 691 -9.08 39.30 -1.63
CA ALA A 691 -9.40 40.33 -0.63
C ALA A 691 -10.24 41.50 -1.18
N LYS A 692 -10.56 41.50 -2.49
CA LYS A 692 -11.34 42.55 -3.16
C LYS A 692 -12.79 42.16 -3.47
N ASP A 693 -13.10 40.87 -3.48
CA ASP A 693 -14.47 40.32 -3.49
C ASP A 693 -14.91 40.00 -2.05
#